data_AF-N1ZFW0-F1
#
_entry.id   AF-N1ZFW0-F1
#
_cell.length_a   1.000
_cell.length_b   1.000
_cell.length_c   1.000
_cell.angle_alpha   90.00
_cell.angle_beta   90.00
_cell.angle_gamma   90.00
#
_symmetry.space_group_name_H-M   'P 1'
#
loop_
_entity.id
_entity.type
_entity.pdbx_description
1 polymer ?
#
loop_
_entity_poly.entity_id
_entity_poly.type
_entity_poly.pdbx_seq_one_letter_code
_entity_poly.pdbx_strand_id
1 'polypeptide(L)'
;MKAKMAFALLLTISITTTLLPMTAMAEQTQTDVVEQQGEQIAQQQEQTEQQQEQTGQQQKQTEQQQEQTEQQQEQTEQTQQKEEQKRTVTVTFDENGAEGTAPESIIISNEKGYLLEQNNMTKQDCFFLGWGIEKESTDVLFLSEEEITVQKLPEDVTESITLYAIWQQAQQCQILYDLGNSEIVREYTYTGKTPQNIPTENKQAKQIIAWKNAENEIVEIASQIVSGNVAYTAVYDMSTMPQQPSQNIEGAIALETEKHIKYMDGSNGNFYPEKVLTRAEACQILYILLKQKQSPQKTFSDIDTQQWYADAVGTLATMGLVEGYGENFEPNREMTRAEFLAILSKIYPSDGTILTFTDVTSEHWAIDAISNAAKRGWISTTENVLPDNAIKRQEAVVILNRVLGRTGDKNTIENTDTRIREFFDVSPSHWAYYDILEATVVHDYQKTDSGENWTDFQKESLNIPCGLYSQNGTLYYIEENGDLARNKTIGNFTFNENGVYTTNHAELDKKLSEIVMLHTSEDMAQEQKLRVLYDYVRDDYKYIKRPFVQKGQLDWEAEYAEAMIDMHKGNCYSFAALYYYLAKQIGYDAHAVIGTIGHNHSPHGWVEIEMNGTTYLFDTEMDMAYRLRGQQYDLYKKTYNDAPFVYVKW
;
A
#
# COMPACT_ATOMS: atom_id res chain seq x y z
N MET A 1 -22.19 -47.72 -35.06
CA MET A 1 -22.72 -47.98 -36.41
C MET A 1 -22.36 -46.78 -37.28
N LYS A 2 -21.65 -47.04 -38.41
CA LYS A 2 -21.67 -46.36 -39.75
C LYS A 2 -21.84 -44.82 -39.77
N ALA A 3 -21.10 -44.02 -40.54
CA ALA A 3 -20.05 -44.14 -41.55
C ALA A 3 -19.63 -42.67 -41.91
N LYS A 4 -18.33 -42.35 -42.17
CA LYS A 4 -17.71 -42.02 -43.49
C LYS A 4 -18.47 -40.96 -44.33
N MET A 5 -17.89 -39.98 -45.03
CA MET A 5 -16.60 -39.86 -45.75
C MET A 5 -16.52 -38.39 -46.26
N ALA A 6 -15.46 -37.63 -45.99
CA ALA A 6 -14.44 -37.14 -46.94
C ALA A 6 -14.86 -36.89 -48.41
N PHE A 7 -14.59 -35.68 -48.94
CA PHE A 7 -13.80 -35.49 -50.17
C PHE A 7 -13.36 -34.01 -50.35
N ALA A 8 -12.08 -33.82 -50.60
CA ALA A 8 -11.45 -32.57 -51.06
C ALA A 8 -11.30 -32.61 -52.58
N LEU A 9 -11.36 -31.47 -53.28
CA LEU A 9 -10.72 -31.33 -54.59
C LEU A 9 -10.26 -29.89 -54.87
N LEU A 10 -8.99 -29.81 -55.28
CA LEU A 10 -8.18 -28.63 -55.54
C LEU A 10 -8.56 -27.86 -56.82
N LEU A 11 -8.32 -26.55 -56.73
CA LEU A 11 -8.23 -25.56 -57.80
C LEU A 11 -6.95 -25.77 -58.63
N THR A 12 -7.01 -25.63 -59.96
CA THR A 12 -5.97 -25.00 -60.80
C THR A 12 -6.45 -24.94 -62.25
N ILE A 13 -6.60 -23.72 -62.81
CA ILE A 13 -6.65 -23.50 -64.26
C ILE A 13 -5.65 -22.40 -64.58
N SER A 14 -4.65 -22.74 -65.41
CA SER A 14 -3.67 -21.81 -65.99
C SER A 14 -4.24 -21.15 -67.24
N ILE A 15 -4.02 -19.83 -67.36
CA ILE A 15 -4.35 -19.02 -68.52
C ILE A 15 -3.20 -19.10 -69.53
N THR A 16 -3.50 -19.33 -70.81
CA THR A 16 -2.59 -19.07 -71.93
C THR A 16 -3.28 -18.12 -72.91
N THR A 17 -2.56 -17.06 -73.29
CA THR A 17 -3.02 -15.99 -74.17
C THR A 17 -2.37 -16.15 -75.54
N THR A 18 -3.15 -16.05 -76.63
CA THR A 18 -2.65 -15.81 -77.99
C THR A 18 -3.48 -14.74 -78.69
N LEU A 19 -2.78 -13.89 -79.45
CA LEU A 19 -3.19 -12.60 -80.03
C LEU A 19 -4.22 -12.64 -81.19
N LEU A 20 -4.95 -11.52 -81.31
CA LEU A 20 -5.84 -10.95 -82.36
C LEU A 20 -5.19 -10.86 -83.78
N PRO A 21 -5.86 -10.45 -84.92
CA PRO A 21 -7.06 -9.58 -85.05
C PRO A 21 -8.06 -9.83 -86.22
N MET A 22 -9.28 -9.26 -86.14
CA MET A 22 -9.96 -8.60 -87.29
C MET A 22 -11.10 -7.67 -86.82
N THR A 23 -10.94 -6.39 -87.17
CA THR A 23 -11.91 -5.28 -87.36
C THR A 23 -13.24 -5.71 -88.03
N ALA A 24 -14.41 -5.08 -87.89
CA ALA A 24 -14.85 -3.86 -87.22
C ALA A 24 -16.41 -3.80 -87.26
N MET A 25 -16.98 -3.23 -86.20
CA MET A 25 -18.25 -2.47 -86.15
C MET A 25 -19.57 -3.15 -86.55
N ALA A 26 -20.20 -3.78 -85.55
CA ALA A 26 -21.64 -3.65 -85.29
C ALA A 26 -21.87 -3.49 -83.77
N GLU A 27 -21.13 -2.56 -83.15
CA GLU A 27 -21.58 -1.82 -81.98
C GLU A 27 -22.59 -0.79 -82.51
N GLN A 28 -23.84 -0.72 -82.02
CA GLN A 28 -24.18 0.38 -81.11
C GLN A 28 -25.58 0.23 -80.44
N THR A 29 -26.22 -0.95 -80.45
CA THR A 29 -27.53 -1.10 -79.78
C THR A 29 -27.71 -2.38 -78.96
N GLN A 30 -26.69 -3.24 -78.87
CA GLN A 30 -26.76 -4.46 -78.07
C GLN A 30 -25.82 -4.43 -76.84
N THR A 31 -24.83 -3.52 -76.83
CA THR A 31 -23.91 -3.31 -75.70
C THR A 31 -24.55 -2.46 -74.59
N ASP A 32 -25.22 -1.35 -74.93
CA ASP A 32 -25.85 -0.45 -73.94
C ASP A 32 -26.96 -1.13 -73.12
N VAL A 33 -27.70 -2.08 -73.72
CA VAL A 33 -28.80 -2.80 -73.04
C VAL A 33 -28.27 -3.89 -72.10
N VAL A 34 -27.15 -4.53 -72.44
CA VAL A 34 -26.49 -5.53 -71.59
C VAL A 34 -25.74 -4.84 -70.44
N GLU A 35 -25.17 -3.65 -70.69
CA GLU A 35 -24.48 -2.84 -69.68
C GLU A 35 -25.49 -2.25 -68.66
N GLN A 36 -26.62 -1.70 -69.13
CA GLN A 36 -27.68 -1.21 -68.22
C GLN A 36 -28.36 -2.33 -67.41
N GLN A 37 -28.56 -3.52 -68.00
CA GLN A 37 -29.07 -4.68 -67.24
C GLN A 37 -28.03 -5.24 -66.27
N GLY A 38 -26.75 -5.20 -66.62
CA GLY A 38 -25.65 -5.55 -65.72
C GLY A 38 -25.55 -4.61 -64.52
N GLU A 39 -25.68 -3.31 -64.74
CA GLU A 39 -25.68 -2.30 -63.67
C GLU A 39 -26.91 -2.41 -62.76
N GLN A 40 -28.10 -2.68 -63.29
CA GLN A 40 -29.30 -2.90 -62.47
C GLN A 40 -29.22 -4.16 -61.61
N ILE A 41 -28.64 -5.25 -62.14
CA ILE A 41 -28.44 -6.49 -61.37
C ILE A 41 -27.37 -6.28 -60.29
N ALA A 42 -26.29 -5.55 -60.60
CA ALA A 42 -25.27 -5.20 -59.63
C ALA A 42 -25.84 -4.34 -58.49
N GLN A 43 -26.66 -3.33 -58.79
CA GLN A 43 -27.33 -2.51 -57.76
C GLN A 43 -28.33 -3.31 -56.91
N GLN A 44 -29.04 -4.27 -57.49
CA GLN A 44 -29.92 -5.17 -56.73
C GLN A 44 -29.15 -6.13 -55.84
N GLN A 45 -28.00 -6.64 -56.30
CA GLN A 45 -27.13 -7.48 -55.48
C GLN A 45 -26.54 -6.70 -54.32
N GLU A 46 -26.06 -5.47 -54.56
CA GLU A 46 -25.50 -4.60 -53.53
C GLU A 46 -26.56 -4.18 -52.48
N GLN A 47 -27.79 -3.89 -52.90
CA GLN A 47 -28.90 -3.65 -51.97
C GLN A 47 -29.26 -4.89 -51.15
N THR A 48 -29.18 -6.08 -51.74
CA THR A 48 -29.47 -7.34 -51.05
C THR A 48 -28.38 -7.66 -50.01
N GLU A 49 -27.10 -7.40 -50.35
CA GLU A 49 -25.97 -7.56 -49.43
C GLU A 49 -26.05 -6.56 -48.27
N GLN A 50 -26.40 -5.29 -48.52
CA GLN A 50 -26.61 -4.30 -47.46
C GLN A 50 -27.77 -4.67 -46.54
N GLN A 51 -28.85 -5.25 -47.08
CA GLN A 51 -29.97 -5.73 -46.27
C GLN A 51 -29.58 -6.94 -45.41
N GLN A 52 -28.75 -7.84 -45.92
CA GLN A 52 -28.22 -8.97 -45.16
C GLN A 52 -27.24 -8.51 -44.06
N GLU A 53 -26.39 -7.52 -44.33
CA GLU A 53 -25.52 -6.91 -43.30
C GLU A 53 -26.32 -6.22 -42.21
N GLN A 54 -27.35 -5.44 -42.55
CA GLN A 54 -28.22 -4.82 -41.55
C GLN A 54 -28.96 -5.86 -40.70
N THR A 55 -29.46 -6.93 -41.32
CA THR A 55 -30.13 -8.02 -40.60
C THR A 55 -29.15 -8.75 -39.66
N GLY A 56 -27.91 -8.96 -40.10
CA GLY A 56 -26.84 -9.54 -39.28
C GLY A 56 -26.39 -8.64 -38.13
N GLN A 57 -26.37 -7.32 -38.32
CA GLN A 57 -26.09 -6.36 -37.25
C GLN A 57 -27.22 -6.31 -36.21
N GLN A 58 -28.49 -6.41 -36.66
CA GLN A 58 -29.66 -6.45 -35.77
C GLN A 58 -29.72 -7.74 -34.94
N GLN A 59 -29.33 -8.88 -35.53
CA GLN A 59 -29.18 -10.14 -34.79
C GLN A 59 -28.06 -10.07 -33.74
N LYS A 60 -26.89 -9.52 -34.08
CA LYS A 60 -25.79 -9.33 -33.10
C LYS A 60 -26.16 -8.38 -31.96
N GLN A 61 -26.95 -7.33 -32.22
CA GLN A 61 -27.47 -6.45 -31.16
C GLN A 61 -28.48 -7.16 -30.26
N THR A 62 -29.31 -8.05 -30.81
CA THR A 62 -30.29 -8.82 -30.04
C THR A 62 -29.59 -9.87 -29.17
N GLU A 63 -28.52 -10.50 -29.67
CA GLU A 63 -27.68 -11.42 -28.90
C GLU A 63 -26.89 -10.71 -27.78
N GLN A 64 -26.33 -9.51 -28.04
CA GLN A 64 -25.70 -8.67 -26.99
C GLN A 64 -26.69 -8.20 -25.91
N GLN A 65 -27.96 -7.95 -26.26
CA GLN A 65 -29.00 -7.63 -25.28
C GLN A 65 -29.43 -8.84 -24.44
N GLN A 66 -29.45 -10.04 -25.03
CA GLN A 66 -29.71 -11.28 -24.29
C GLN A 66 -28.57 -11.61 -23.32
N GLU A 67 -27.29 -11.48 -23.73
CA GLU A 67 -26.13 -11.66 -22.83
C GLU A 67 -26.09 -10.61 -21.71
N GLN A 68 -26.46 -9.35 -21.98
CA GLN A 68 -26.58 -8.33 -20.93
C GLN A 68 -27.73 -8.61 -19.94
N THR A 69 -28.82 -9.22 -20.40
CA THR A 69 -29.97 -9.56 -19.53
C THR A 69 -29.67 -10.81 -18.68
N GLU A 70 -28.95 -11.78 -19.21
CA GLU A 70 -28.47 -12.96 -18.47
C GLU A 70 -27.38 -12.60 -17.46
N GLN A 71 -26.43 -11.71 -17.79
CA GLN A 71 -25.46 -11.16 -16.81
C GLN A 71 -26.14 -10.31 -15.72
N GLN A 72 -27.26 -9.62 -16.02
CA GLN A 72 -28.07 -8.94 -14.99
C GLN A 72 -28.88 -9.90 -14.12
N GLN A 73 -29.38 -11.02 -14.67
CA GLN A 73 -30.07 -12.06 -13.90
C GLN A 73 -29.11 -12.84 -13.00
N GLU A 74 -27.87 -13.14 -13.44
CA GLU A 74 -26.84 -13.73 -12.57
C GLU A 74 -26.33 -12.73 -11.51
N GLN A 75 -26.21 -11.44 -11.85
CA GLN A 75 -25.99 -10.38 -10.86
C GLN A 75 -27.15 -10.24 -9.86
N THR A 76 -28.40 -10.55 -10.23
CA THR A 76 -29.55 -10.45 -9.31
C THR A 76 -29.68 -11.71 -8.45
N GLU A 77 -29.41 -12.90 -8.99
CA GLU A 77 -29.47 -14.17 -8.25
C GLU A 77 -28.28 -14.38 -7.30
N GLN A 78 -27.06 -13.89 -7.62
CA GLN A 78 -25.94 -13.89 -6.67
C GLN A 78 -26.03 -12.76 -5.62
N THR A 79 -26.79 -11.71 -5.89
CA THR A 79 -27.11 -10.65 -4.89
C THR A 79 -28.26 -11.07 -3.94
N GLN A 80 -28.91 -12.23 -4.14
CA GLN A 80 -30.00 -12.73 -3.29
C GLN A 80 -29.76 -14.09 -2.60
N GLN A 81 -28.52 -14.59 -2.55
CA GLN A 81 -28.14 -15.69 -1.65
C GLN A 81 -26.93 -15.36 -0.76
N LYS A 82 -27.03 -14.25 -0.04
CA LYS A 82 -26.72 -14.20 1.39
C LYS A 82 -27.93 -13.59 2.09
N GLU A 83 -28.93 -14.41 2.37
CA GLU A 83 -29.66 -14.21 3.63
C GLU A 83 -28.61 -14.41 4.73
N GLU A 84 -28.02 -13.32 5.21
CA GLU A 84 -27.51 -13.32 6.58
C GLU A 84 -28.68 -13.72 7.45
N GLN A 85 -28.67 -14.97 7.93
CA GLN A 85 -29.51 -15.35 9.05
C GLN A 85 -29.30 -14.29 10.11
N LYS A 86 -30.40 -13.64 10.52
CA LYS A 86 -30.40 -12.62 11.56
C LYS A 86 -29.86 -13.26 12.84
N ARG A 87 -28.55 -13.12 13.08
CA ARG A 87 -27.83 -13.59 14.27
C ARG A 87 -28.17 -12.61 15.38
N THR A 88 -29.12 -13.00 16.21
CA THR A 88 -29.49 -12.25 17.42
C THR A 88 -28.71 -12.79 18.59
N VAL A 89 -27.99 -11.94 19.30
CA VAL A 89 -27.24 -12.31 20.51
C VAL A 89 -27.83 -11.58 21.71
N THR A 90 -28.09 -12.32 22.79
CA THR A 90 -28.50 -11.74 24.08
C THR A 90 -27.26 -11.40 24.90
N VAL A 91 -27.09 -10.12 25.25
CA VAL A 91 -25.95 -9.65 26.04
C VAL A 91 -26.41 -9.38 27.47
N THR A 92 -25.77 -10.04 28.42
CA THR A 92 -25.93 -9.82 29.86
C THR A 92 -24.72 -9.08 30.41
N PHE A 93 -24.89 -8.34 31.50
CA PHE A 93 -23.83 -7.51 32.09
C PHE A 93 -23.55 -7.94 33.52
N ASP A 94 -22.28 -8.05 33.88
CA ASP A 94 -21.81 -8.34 35.23
C ASP A 94 -21.00 -7.14 35.75
N GLU A 95 -21.40 -6.61 36.90
CA GLU A 95 -20.80 -5.44 37.55
C GLU A 95 -19.34 -5.65 38.00
N ASN A 96 -18.88 -6.91 37.99
CA ASN A 96 -17.52 -7.33 38.31
C ASN A 96 -17.00 -6.77 39.64
N GLY A 97 -17.83 -6.91 40.68
CA GLY A 97 -17.52 -6.49 42.05
C GLY A 97 -17.64 -4.99 42.30
N ALA A 98 -18.34 -4.26 41.43
CA ALA A 98 -18.75 -2.88 41.66
C ALA A 98 -20.05 -2.80 42.48
N GLU A 99 -20.29 -1.65 43.11
CA GLU A 99 -21.56 -1.29 43.72
C GLU A 99 -22.46 -0.58 42.68
N GLY A 100 -23.77 -0.81 42.76
CA GLY A 100 -24.76 -0.22 41.86
C GLY A 100 -25.53 -1.26 41.06
N THR A 101 -26.19 -0.81 40.00
CA THR A 101 -27.01 -1.67 39.14
C THR A 101 -26.36 -1.74 37.76
N ALA A 102 -25.98 -2.96 37.33
CA ALA A 102 -25.53 -3.20 35.96
C ALA A 102 -26.66 -2.91 34.96
N PRO A 103 -26.36 -2.62 33.68
CA PRO A 103 -27.37 -2.42 32.66
C PRO A 103 -28.30 -3.65 32.52
N GLU A 104 -29.54 -3.40 32.10
CA GLU A 104 -30.46 -4.49 31.76
C GLU A 104 -29.93 -5.29 30.56
N SER A 105 -30.32 -6.57 30.48
CA SER A 105 -29.92 -7.41 29.36
C SER A 105 -30.51 -6.90 28.06
N ILE A 106 -29.70 -6.87 27.01
CA ILE A 106 -30.07 -6.36 25.69
C ILE A 106 -30.03 -7.47 24.65
N ILE A 107 -30.69 -7.22 23.51
CA ILE A 107 -30.63 -8.10 22.34
C ILE A 107 -30.11 -7.27 21.17
N ILE A 108 -28.99 -7.70 20.61
CA ILE A 108 -28.36 -7.09 19.43
C ILE A 108 -28.47 -8.02 18.22
N SER A 109 -28.37 -7.46 17.02
CA SER A 109 -28.37 -8.24 15.77
C SER A 109 -27.37 -7.67 14.78
N ASN A 110 -27.06 -8.40 13.71
CA ASN A 110 -26.15 -7.99 12.63
C ASN A 110 -26.53 -6.60 12.08
N GLU A 111 -27.83 -6.31 12.05
CA GLU A 111 -28.40 -5.07 11.48
C GLU A 111 -28.53 -3.92 12.50
N LYS A 112 -28.38 -4.21 13.79
CA LYS A 112 -28.70 -3.26 14.86
C LYS A 112 -27.87 -3.52 16.12
N GLY A 113 -26.96 -2.61 16.42
CA GLY A 113 -26.24 -2.54 17.69
C GLY A 113 -27.04 -1.88 18.80
N TYR A 114 -26.39 -1.69 19.94
CA TYR A 114 -26.99 -1.04 21.10
C TYR A 114 -25.97 -0.14 21.79
N LEU A 115 -26.29 1.16 21.84
CA LEU A 115 -25.53 2.12 22.62
C LEU A 115 -26.04 2.11 24.06
N LEU A 116 -25.19 1.72 25.00
CA LEU A 116 -25.53 1.72 26.42
C LEU A 116 -25.63 3.15 26.95
N GLU A 117 -26.67 3.42 27.74
CA GLU A 117 -26.76 4.65 28.52
C GLU A 117 -25.67 4.71 29.60
N GLN A 118 -25.45 5.91 30.14
CA GLN A 118 -24.37 6.23 31.07
C GLN A 118 -24.30 5.24 32.26
N ASN A 119 -23.10 4.75 32.54
CA ASN A 119 -22.84 3.80 33.62
C ASN A 119 -23.15 4.40 35.00
N ASN A 120 -23.97 3.69 35.80
CA ASN A 120 -24.34 4.07 37.16
C ASN A 120 -23.65 3.22 38.25
N MET A 121 -22.70 2.37 37.88
CA MET A 121 -21.93 1.54 38.81
C MET A 121 -20.70 2.30 39.32
N THR A 122 -20.22 1.94 40.52
CA THR A 122 -18.99 2.50 41.09
C THR A 122 -18.14 1.41 41.74
N LYS A 123 -16.81 1.53 41.65
CA LYS A 123 -15.87 0.63 42.33
C LYS A 123 -14.81 1.47 43.02
N GLN A 124 -14.53 1.15 44.28
CA GLN A 124 -13.65 1.97 45.12
C GLN A 124 -12.28 2.20 44.43
N ASP A 125 -11.85 3.45 44.40
CA ASP A 125 -10.56 3.89 43.85
C ASP A 125 -10.32 3.46 42.38
N CYS A 126 -11.38 3.15 41.63
CA CYS A 126 -11.33 2.76 40.23
C CYS A 126 -12.31 3.59 39.39
N PHE A 127 -12.06 3.64 38.08
CA PHE A 127 -13.02 4.14 37.10
C PHE A 127 -13.36 3.04 36.10
N PHE A 128 -14.56 3.16 35.53
CA PHE A 128 -15.07 2.22 34.54
C PHE A 128 -14.42 2.51 33.19
N LEU A 129 -13.76 1.50 32.62
CA LEU A 129 -13.07 1.63 31.33
C LEU A 129 -13.94 1.13 30.17
N GLY A 130 -14.74 0.08 30.41
CA GLY A 130 -15.56 -0.55 29.40
C GLY A 130 -15.97 -1.97 29.76
N TRP A 131 -16.32 -2.75 28.76
CA TRP A 131 -16.82 -4.11 28.89
C TRP A 131 -15.88 -5.13 28.24
N GLY A 132 -15.57 -6.20 28.95
CA GLY A 132 -14.75 -7.33 28.47
C GLY A 132 -15.52 -8.65 28.51
N ILE A 133 -14.99 -9.69 27.87
CA ILE A 133 -15.64 -11.01 27.77
C ILE A 133 -15.19 -12.01 28.85
N GLU A 134 -14.12 -11.66 29.59
CA GLU A 134 -13.57 -12.48 30.65
C GLU A 134 -13.57 -11.71 31.97
N LYS A 135 -13.98 -12.37 33.05
CA LYS A 135 -14.14 -11.77 34.37
C LYS A 135 -12.85 -11.17 34.95
N GLU A 136 -11.73 -11.84 34.74
CA GLU A 136 -10.42 -11.49 35.32
C GLU A 136 -9.48 -10.83 34.29
N SER A 137 -9.95 -10.56 33.06
CA SER A 137 -9.14 -9.92 32.02
C SER A 137 -9.12 -8.40 32.20
N THR A 138 -8.07 -7.76 31.67
CA THR A 138 -7.98 -6.29 31.51
C THR A 138 -8.34 -5.84 30.10
N ASP A 139 -8.62 -6.77 29.19
CA ASP A 139 -8.93 -6.48 27.79
C ASP A 139 -10.35 -5.94 27.67
N VAL A 140 -10.45 -4.73 27.11
CA VAL A 140 -11.71 -4.05 26.87
C VAL A 140 -12.16 -4.33 25.45
N LEU A 141 -13.32 -4.96 25.31
CA LEU A 141 -13.94 -5.23 24.01
C LEU A 141 -14.80 -4.07 23.53
N PHE A 142 -15.48 -3.38 24.46
CA PHE A 142 -16.27 -2.19 24.19
C PHE A 142 -15.92 -1.09 25.19
N LEU A 143 -15.51 0.07 24.70
CA LEU A 143 -15.25 1.25 25.54
C LEU A 143 -16.56 1.81 26.11
N SER A 144 -16.45 2.63 27.16
CA SER A 144 -17.58 3.43 27.64
C SER A 144 -18.13 4.29 26.50
N GLU A 145 -19.46 4.29 26.33
CA GLU A 145 -20.18 5.02 25.26
C GLU A 145 -19.97 4.49 23.83
N GLU A 146 -19.39 3.30 23.68
CA GLU A 146 -19.30 2.62 22.40
C GLU A 146 -20.57 1.79 22.12
N GLU A 147 -21.02 1.73 20.86
CA GLU A 147 -22.13 0.88 20.45
C GLU A 147 -21.72 -0.60 20.46
N ILE A 148 -22.44 -1.42 21.21
CA ILE A 148 -22.24 -2.88 21.24
C ILE A 148 -22.84 -3.48 19.97
N THR A 149 -22.01 -4.16 19.19
CA THR A 149 -22.38 -4.73 17.89
C THR A 149 -22.00 -6.21 17.80
N VAL A 150 -22.77 -6.98 17.01
CA VAL A 150 -22.55 -8.43 16.84
C VAL A 150 -21.21 -8.71 16.15
N GLN A 151 -20.74 -7.79 15.31
CA GLN A 151 -19.50 -7.89 14.55
C GLN A 151 -18.25 -7.85 15.44
N LYS A 152 -18.33 -7.21 16.62
CA LYS A 152 -17.23 -7.15 17.59
C LYS A 152 -17.23 -8.30 18.60
N LEU A 153 -18.29 -9.12 18.60
CA LEU A 153 -18.32 -10.31 19.46
C LEU A 153 -17.52 -11.45 18.82
N PRO A 154 -16.93 -12.35 19.64
CA PRO A 154 -16.31 -13.58 19.14
C PRO A 154 -17.24 -14.36 18.20
N GLU A 155 -16.69 -14.94 17.14
CA GLU A 155 -17.47 -15.62 16.09
C GLU A 155 -18.23 -16.85 16.61
N ASP A 156 -17.74 -17.48 17.68
CA ASP A 156 -18.32 -18.65 18.34
C ASP A 156 -19.53 -18.34 19.24
N VAL A 157 -19.84 -17.06 19.48
CA VAL A 157 -20.98 -16.62 20.30
C VAL A 157 -22.28 -16.65 19.48
N THR A 158 -23.06 -17.72 19.57
CA THR A 158 -24.25 -17.86 18.71
C THR A 158 -25.58 -17.42 19.34
N GLU A 159 -25.68 -17.39 20.67
CA GLU A 159 -26.96 -17.16 21.37
C GLU A 159 -26.88 -16.09 22.47
N SER A 160 -25.89 -16.17 23.36
CA SER A 160 -25.73 -15.21 24.46
C SER A 160 -24.28 -15.03 24.91
N ILE A 161 -24.00 -13.89 25.53
CA ILE A 161 -22.70 -13.58 26.15
C ILE A 161 -22.89 -12.72 27.40
N THR A 162 -22.05 -12.93 28.40
CA THR A 162 -21.91 -12.01 29.54
C THR A 162 -20.70 -11.11 29.33
N LEU A 163 -20.93 -9.81 29.39
CA LEU A 163 -19.88 -8.82 29.43
C LEU A 163 -19.59 -8.42 30.87
N TYR A 164 -18.32 -8.44 31.25
CA TYR A 164 -17.82 -8.08 32.57
C TYR A 164 -17.32 -6.64 32.56
N ALA A 165 -17.72 -5.87 33.56
CA ALA A 165 -17.23 -4.51 33.74
C ALA A 165 -15.72 -4.50 34.00
N ILE A 166 -14.98 -3.75 33.19
CA ILE A 166 -13.54 -3.56 33.34
C ILE A 166 -13.29 -2.26 34.10
N TRP A 167 -12.60 -2.41 35.23
CA TRP A 167 -12.31 -1.33 36.16
C TRP A 167 -10.81 -1.09 36.23
N GLN A 168 -10.41 0.16 36.04
CA GLN A 168 -9.02 0.56 36.14
C GLN A 168 -8.83 1.40 37.41
N GLN A 169 -7.79 1.09 38.18
CA GLN A 169 -7.45 1.87 39.37
C GLN A 169 -7.15 3.33 38.98
N ALA A 170 -7.76 4.28 39.68
CA ALA A 170 -7.54 5.70 39.45
C ALA A 170 -6.11 6.07 39.84
N GLN A 171 -5.35 6.57 38.86
CA GLN A 171 -3.98 7.02 39.05
C GLN A 171 -3.91 8.53 38.83
N GLN A 172 -2.98 9.18 39.51
CA GLN A 172 -2.73 10.60 39.28
C GLN A 172 -2.19 10.79 37.86
N CYS A 173 -2.77 11.73 37.12
CA CYS A 173 -2.34 12.07 35.78
C CYS A 173 -2.32 13.59 35.56
N GLN A 174 -1.68 14.01 34.47
CA GLN A 174 -1.62 15.40 34.06
C GLN A 174 -2.30 15.60 32.69
N ILE A 175 -3.01 16.71 32.57
CA ILE A 175 -3.51 17.25 31.32
C ILE A 175 -2.68 18.49 31.00
N LEU A 176 -2.06 18.50 29.82
CA LEU A 176 -1.32 19.64 29.32
C LEU A 176 -2.15 20.35 28.26
N TYR A 177 -2.44 21.63 28.48
CA TYR A 177 -3.06 22.50 27.49
C TYR A 177 -1.97 23.37 26.88
N ASP A 178 -1.58 23.10 25.63
CA ASP A 178 -0.67 23.94 24.86
C ASP A 178 -1.46 25.06 24.18
N LEU A 179 -1.26 26.30 24.63
CA LEU A 179 -1.90 27.51 24.11
C LEU A 179 -1.05 28.19 23.02
N GLY A 180 -0.01 27.53 22.53
CA GLY A 180 0.97 28.10 21.62
C GLY A 180 1.84 29.17 22.29
N ASN A 181 2.85 29.67 21.56
CA ASN A 181 3.78 30.70 22.04
C ASN A 181 4.49 30.36 23.38
N SER A 182 4.74 29.08 23.66
CA SER A 182 5.34 28.59 24.92
C SER A 182 4.43 28.72 26.15
N GLU A 183 3.14 28.99 25.96
CA GLU A 183 2.18 29.02 27.04
C GLU A 183 1.56 27.63 27.22
N ILE A 184 1.88 26.98 28.34
CA ILE A 184 1.31 25.68 28.71
C ILE A 184 0.60 25.83 30.05
N VAL A 185 -0.69 25.47 30.08
CA VAL A 185 -1.46 25.32 31.32
C VAL A 185 -1.48 23.85 31.70
N ARG A 186 -1.25 23.56 32.99
CA ARG A 186 -1.25 22.19 33.51
C ARG A 186 -2.42 22.01 34.45
N GLU A 187 -3.15 20.93 34.24
CA GLU A 187 -4.15 20.45 35.18
C GLU A 187 -3.71 19.09 35.71
N TYR A 188 -3.62 18.97 37.04
CA TYR A 188 -3.38 17.71 37.70
C TYR A 188 -4.72 17.11 38.10
N THR A 189 -4.98 15.89 37.67
CA THR A 189 -6.23 15.18 37.94
C THR A 189 -5.96 13.70 38.19
N TYR A 190 -7.00 12.88 38.18
CA TYR A 190 -6.90 11.43 38.23
C TYR A 190 -7.54 10.82 36.98
N THR A 191 -7.02 9.68 36.54
CA THR A 191 -7.65 8.89 35.47
C THR A 191 -9.10 8.57 35.82
N GLY A 192 -10.00 8.62 34.85
CA GLY A 192 -11.44 8.49 35.08
C GLY A 192 -12.19 9.80 35.35
N LYS A 193 -11.52 10.95 35.24
CA LYS A 193 -12.14 12.28 35.35
C LYS A 193 -12.19 12.95 33.97
N THR A 194 -13.10 13.90 33.80
CA THR A 194 -13.06 14.83 32.66
C THR A 194 -12.25 16.07 33.03
N PRO A 195 -11.61 16.75 32.06
CA PRO A 195 -10.88 17.99 32.31
C PRO A 195 -11.80 19.08 32.89
N GLN A 196 -11.36 19.76 33.95
CA GLN A 196 -12.15 20.75 34.69
C GLN A 196 -11.69 22.19 34.46
N ASN A 197 -10.39 22.39 34.17
CA ASN A 197 -9.78 23.73 34.07
C ASN A 197 -9.33 24.02 32.63
N ILE A 198 -10.21 23.75 31.66
CA ILE A 198 -9.94 23.96 30.25
C ILE A 198 -9.79 25.47 29.99
N PRO A 199 -8.63 25.94 29.51
CA PRO A 199 -8.47 27.33 29.11
C PRO A 199 -9.44 27.71 27.99
N THR A 200 -9.97 28.93 28.02
CA THR A 200 -10.79 29.46 26.91
C THR A 200 -10.05 30.51 26.11
N GLU A 201 -8.96 31.05 26.65
CA GLU A 201 -8.10 32.04 26.00
C GLU A 201 -6.65 31.92 26.50
N ASN A 202 -5.71 32.50 25.75
CA ASN A 202 -4.31 32.60 26.17
C ASN A 202 -4.00 33.95 26.84
N LYS A 203 -2.76 34.14 27.34
CA LYS A 203 -2.30 35.40 27.97
C LYS A 203 -2.40 36.64 27.08
N GLN A 204 -2.58 36.48 25.77
CA GLN A 204 -2.80 37.56 24.82
C GLN A 204 -4.30 37.83 24.57
N ALA A 205 -5.20 37.24 25.38
CA ALA A 205 -6.66 37.32 25.26
C ALA A 205 -7.20 36.79 23.91
N LYS A 206 -6.47 35.88 23.25
CA LYS A 206 -6.98 35.20 22.04
C LYS A 206 -7.88 34.05 22.44
N GLN A 207 -9.10 34.03 21.91
CA GLN A 207 -10.08 32.98 22.16
C GLN A 207 -9.66 31.67 21.49
N ILE A 208 -9.72 30.58 22.25
CA ILE A 208 -9.52 29.22 21.77
C ILE A 208 -10.85 28.74 21.21
N ILE A 209 -10.86 28.33 19.94
CA ILE A 209 -12.08 27.92 19.25
C ILE A 209 -12.24 26.40 19.18
N ALA A 210 -11.16 25.65 19.35
CA ALA A 210 -11.16 24.19 19.41
C ALA A 210 -9.89 23.65 20.07
N TRP A 211 -9.86 22.36 20.36
CA TRP A 211 -8.70 21.63 20.88
C TRP A 211 -8.34 20.48 19.97
N LYS A 212 -7.05 20.17 19.90
CA LYS A 212 -6.52 19.01 19.18
C LYS A 212 -5.84 18.02 20.10
N ASN A 213 -5.99 16.72 19.85
CA ASN A 213 -5.24 15.65 20.52
C ASN A 213 -3.82 15.51 19.93
N ALA A 214 -3.08 14.48 20.37
CA ALA A 214 -1.72 14.20 19.89
C ALA A 214 -1.70 13.78 18.41
N GLU A 215 -2.81 13.22 17.91
CA GLU A 215 -3.04 12.81 16.53
C GLU A 215 -3.48 13.99 15.63
N ASN A 216 -3.51 15.21 16.16
CA ASN A 216 -3.87 16.46 15.48
C ASN A 216 -5.36 16.54 15.04
N GLU A 217 -6.21 15.69 15.61
CA GLU A 217 -7.66 15.65 15.38
C GLU A 217 -8.37 16.65 16.29
N ILE A 218 -9.41 17.32 15.78
CA ILE A 218 -10.23 18.22 16.59
C ILE A 218 -11.11 17.40 17.53
N VAL A 219 -10.99 17.64 18.85
CA VAL A 219 -11.66 16.88 19.90
C VAL A 219 -12.42 17.78 20.87
N GLU A 220 -13.58 17.30 21.33
CA GLU A 220 -14.34 17.93 22.42
C GLU A 220 -13.84 17.40 23.76
N ILE A 221 -12.92 18.13 24.38
CA ILE A 221 -12.20 17.63 25.56
C ILE A 221 -13.01 17.74 26.85
N ALA A 222 -14.05 18.57 26.91
CA ALA A 222 -14.83 18.81 28.13
C ALA A 222 -15.60 17.58 28.63
N SER A 223 -15.97 16.67 27.73
CA SER A 223 -16.67 15.42 28.03
C SER A 223 -15.75 14.20 28.04
N GLN A 224 -14.49 14.33 27.61
CA GLN A 224 -13.60 13.19 27.43
C GLN A 224 -13.03 12.72 28.78
N ILE A 225 -13.18 11.43 29.08
CA ILE A 225 -12.55 10.80 30.24
C ILE A 225 -11.06 10.64 29.97
N VAL A 226 -10.19 11.15 30.85
CA VAL A 226 -8.75 10.93 30.73
C VAL A 226 -8.37 9.57 31.29
N SER A 227 -7.72 8.73 30.47
CA SER A 227 -7.23 7.39 30.84
C SER A 227 -5.74 7.38 31.24
N GLY A 228 -5.06 8.52 31.15
CA GLY A 228 -3.63 8.68 31.46
C GLY A 228 -3.19 10.14 31.35
N ASN A 229 -1.88 10.35 31.19
CA ASN A 229 -1.35 11.69 30.86
C ASN A 229 -1.74 12.04 29.42
N VAL A 230 -2.29 13.23 29.21
CA VAL A 230 -2.76 13.68 27.89
C VAL A 230 -2.32 15.12 27.63
N ALA A 231 -2.16 15.47 26.36
CA ALA A 231 -1.86 16.82 25.92
C ALA A 231 -2.84 17.26 24.83
N TYR A 232 -3.34 18.48 24.94
CA TYR A 232 -4.23 19.11 23.99
C TYR A 232 -3.63 20.41 23.47
N THR A 233 -3.72 20.64 22.17
CA THR A 233 -3.22 21.87 21.53
C THR A 233 -4.38 22.78 21.17
N ALA A 234 -4.30 24.05 21.56
CA ALA A 234 -5.31 25.05 21.31
C ALA A 234 -5.34 25.45 19.83
N VAL A 235 -6.55 25.49 19.27
CA VAL A 235 -6.81 26.03 17.93
C VAL A 235 -7.38 27.43 18.09
N TYR A 236 -6.83 28.37 17.33
CA TYR A 236 -7.23 29.77 17.32
C TYR A 236 -7.88 30.13 15.97
N ASP A 237 -8.75 31.15 15.97
CA ASP A 237 -9.25 31.75 14.74
C ASP A 237 -8.09 32.42 13.96
N MET A 238 -7.71 31.78 12.85
CA MET A 238 -6.59 32.15 11.98
C MET A 238 -6.77 33.52 11.33
N SER A 239 -7.99 34.07 11.27
CA SER A 239 -8.26 35.40 10.68
C SER A 239 -7.66 36.56 11.48
N THR A 240 -7.16 36.30 12.69
CA THR A 240 -6.57 37.31 13.60
C THR A 240 -5.11 37.04 13.99
N MET A 241 -4.45 36.06 13.37
CA MET A 241 -3.01 35.87 13.55
C MET A 241 -2.26 36.99 12.82
N PRO A 242 -1.39 37.77 13.50
CA PRO A 242 -0.42 38.57 12.78
C PRO A 242 0.43 37.58 11.98
N GLN A 243 0.53 37.82 10.66
CA GLN A 243 1.62 37.28 9.84
C GLN A 243 2.89 37.35 10.70
N GLN A 244 3.51 36.19 10.98
CA GLN A 244 4.86 36.18 11.56
C GLN A 244 5.65 37.19 10.74
N PRO A 245 6.17 38.28 11.34
CA PRO A 245 6.94 39.21 10.55
C PRO A 245 8.06 38.38 9.94
N SER A 246 8.14 38.38 8.62
CA SER A 246 9.36 38.03 7.95
C SER A 246 10.41 38.97 8.52
N GLN A 247 11.13 38.50 9.54
CA GLN A 247 12.40 39.09 9.88
C GLN A 247 13.33 38.69 8.75
N ASN A 248 13.14 39.36 7.61
CA ASN A 248 14.18 39.57 6.62
C ASN A 248 15.26 40.40 7.32
N ILE A 249 16.03 39.72 8.17
CA ILE A 249 17.38 40.17 8.46
C ILE A 249 18.11 39.88 7.14
N GLU A 250 18.37 40.92 6.35
CA GLU A 250 19.29 40.80 5.22
C GLU A 250 20.57 40.12 5.72
N GLY A 251 20.83 38.89 5.23
CA GLY A 251 21.98 38.07 5.64
C GLY A 251 21.68 36.92 6.62
N ALA A 252 20.44 36.70 7.08
CA ALA A 252 20.08 35.49 7.82
C ALA A 252 19.94 34.27 6.89
N ILE A 253 20.48 33.14 7.34
CA ILE A 253 20.34 31.84 6.66
C ILE A 253 18.86 31.45 6.69
N ALA A 254 18.27 31.15 5.54
CA ALA A 254 16.86 30.76 5.43
C ALA A 254 16.67 29.67 4.37
N LEU A 255 15.66 28.83 4.60
CA LEU A 255 15.19 27.85 3.62
C LEU A 255 14.14 28.46 2.67
N GLU A 256 13.93 27.81 1.52
CA GLU A 256 12.97 28.17 0.49
C GLU A 256 11.56 27.72 0.88
N THR A 257 10.86 28.61 1.58
CA THR A 257 9.49 28.42 2.07
C THR A 257 8.43 28.98 1.12
N GLU A 258 8.80 29.68 0.05
CA GLU A 258 7.85 30.30 -0.87
C GLU A 258 7.61 29.41 -2.09
N LYS A 259 8.66 28.91 -2.72
CA LYS A 259 8.56 28.06 -3.92
C LYS A 259 8.55 26.59 -3.56
N HIS A 260 7.55 25.85 -4.04
CA HIS A 260 7.45 24.42 -3.80
C HIS A 260 8.27 23.63 -4.83
N ILE A 261 9.58 23.75 -4.66
CA ILE A 261 10.57 22.96 -5.40
C ILE A 261 10.64 21.54 -4.83
N LYS A 262 10.95 20.60 -5.72
CA LYS A 262 11.37 19.24 -5.38
C LYS A 262 12.71 19.28 -4.65
N TYR A 263 12.79 18.64 -3.50
CA TYR A 263 14.02 18.60 -2.70
C TYR A 263 14.47 17.18 -2.33
N MET A 264 13.63 16.18 -2.60
CA MET A 264 13.99 14.77 -2.54
C MET A 264 13.45 14.03 -3.77
N ASP A 265 14.06 12.90 -4.09
CA ASP A 265 13.62 11.99 -5.14
C ASP A 265 14.07 10.57 -4.81
N GLY A 266 13.55 9.62 -5.57
CA GLY A 266 13.89 8.21 -5.54
C GLY A 266 14.72 7.75 -6.73
N SER A 267 14.91 6.43 -6.85
CA SER A 267 15.50 5.78 -8.02
C SER A 267 14.78 4.47 -8.33
N ASN A 268 14.78 4.05 -9.59
CA ASN A 268 14.17 2.79 -10.04
C ASN A 268 12.72 2.60 -9.55
N GLY A 269 11.93 3.67 -9.55
CA GLY A 269 10.55 3.67 -9.08
C GLY A 269 10.35 3.64 -7.56
N ASN A 270 11.40 3.69 -6.74
CA ASN A 270 11.32 3.67 -5.28
C ASN A 270 11.79 4.96 -4.64
N PHE A 271 11.20 5.35 -3.52
CA PHE A 271 11.62 6.48 -2.71
C PHE A 271 12.67 6.10 -1.65
N TYR A 272 12.67 4.85 -1.20
CA TYR A 272 13.44 4.28 -0.09
C TYR A 272 13.16 4.96 1.25
N PRO A 273 11.91 4.92 1.76
CA PRO A 273 11.52 5.68 2.96
C PRO A 273 12.33 5.28 4.20
N GLU A 274 12.66 4.00 4.34
CA GLU A 274 13.41 3.43 5.46
C GLU A 274 14.95 3.59 5.35
N LYS A 275 15.46 4.00 4.18
CA LYS A 275 16.91 4.18 4.01
C LYS A 275 17.38 5.36 4.85
N VAL A 276 18.43 5.13 5.63
CA VAL A 276 19.11 6.16 6.43
C VAL A 276 19.86 7.14 5.53
N LEU A 277 19.86 8.42 5.90
CA LEU A 277 20.58 9.46 5.18
C LEU A 277 22.06 9.46 5.58
N THR A 278 22.93 9.47 4.58
CA THR A 278 24.33 9.87 4.77
C THR A 278 24.44 11.37 5.02
N ARG A 279 25.56 11.80 5.60
CA ARG A 279 25.84 13.23 5.80
C ARG A 279 25.86 14.02 4.50
N ALA A 280 26.39 13.44 3.43
CA ALA A 280 26.37 14.04 2.10
C ALA A 280 24.95 14.22 1.56
N GLU A 281 24.09 13.20 1.66
CA GLU A 281 22.69 13.28 1.21
C GLU A 281 21.90 14.33 2.00
N ALA A 282 22.06 14.37 3.33
CA ALA A 282 21.40 15.40 4.16
C ALA A 282 21.87 16.82 3.79
N CYS A 283 23.18 17.01 3.53
CA CYS A 283 23.70 18.30 3.07
C CYS A 283 23.13 18.71 1.71
N GLN A 284 23.00 17.76 0.78
CA GLN A 284 22.45 18.03 -0.54
C GLN A 284 20.97 18.45 -0.47
N ILE A 285 20.17 17.76 0.36
CA ILE A 285 18.76 18.09 0.57
C ILE A 285 18.61 19.53 1.09
N LEU A 286 19.35 19.86 2.15
CA LEU A 286 19.34 21.21 2.73
C LEU A 286 19.90 22.25 1.75
N TYR A 287 20.94 21.91 0.98
CA TYR A 287 21.48 22.77 -0.07
C TYR A 287 20.44 23.10 -1.14
N ILE A 288 19.63 22.13 -1.59
CA ILE A 288 18.54 22.40 -2.54
C ILE A 288 17.57 23.43 -1.96
N LEU A 289 17.24 23.30 -0.68
CA LEU A 289 16.32 24.18 0.03
C LEU A 289 16.91 25.52 0.47
N LEU A 290 18.22 25.77 0.36
CA LEU A 290 18.79 27.07 0.77
C LEU A 290 18.34 28.20 -0.18
N LYS A 291 17.68 29.23 0.38
CA LYS A 291 17.29 30.44 -0.35
C LYS A 291 18.51 31.26 -0.80
N GLN A 292 19.58 31.23 0.00
CA GLN A 292 20.84 31.94 -0.25
C GLN A 292 22.00 30.97 -0.13
N LYS A 293 22.76 30.82 -1.23
CA LYS A 293 23.91 29.90 -1.32
C LYS A 293 25.20 30.70 -1.37
N GLN A 294 26.08 30.48 -0.41
CA GLN A 294 27.44 31.03 -0.45
C GLN A 294 28.34 30.13 -1.30
N SER A 295 29.29 30.74 -2.01
CA SER A 295 30.33 29.99 -2.71
C SER A 295 31.13 29.17 -1.69
N PRO A 296 31.39 27.87 -1.95
CA PRO A 296 32.12 27.03 -1.02
C PRO A 296 33.54 27.56 -0.83
N GLN A 297 33.92 27.88 0.41
CA GLN A 297 35.28 28.31 0.81
C GLN A 297 35.95 27.29 1.73
N LYS A 298 35.18 26.45 2.41
CA LYS A 298 35.70 25.33 3.20
C LYS A 298 35.73 24.05 2.36
N THR A 299 36.80 23.29 2.52
CA THR A 299 37.03 21.99 1.87
C THR A 299 37.47 20.97 2.91
N PHE A 300 37.28 19.69 2.61
CA PHE A 300 37.68 18.56 3.45
C PHE A 300 38.52 17.59 2.63
N SER A 301 39.48 16.92 3.27
CA SER A 301 40.48 16.10 2.57
C SER A 301 39.92 14.79 1.99
N ASP A 302 38.78 14.34 2.52
CA ASP A 302 38.04 13.16 2.09
C ASP A 302 36.89 13.48 1.11
N ILE A 303 36.81 14.73 0.62
CA ILE A 303 35.85 15.15 -0.40
C ILE A 303 36.57 15.46 -1.71
N ASP A 304 36.33 14.62 -2.70
CA ASP A 304 36.69 14.92 -4.08
C ASP A 304 35.74 15.98 -4.65
N THR A 305 36.30 17.07 -5.17
CA THR A 305 35.58 18.20 -5.79
C THR A 305 34.67 17.81 -6.96
N GLN A 306 34.86 16.63 -7.56
CA GLN A 306 34.01 16.13 -8.64
C GLN A 306 32.79 15.32 -8.14
N GLN A 307 32.66 15.11 -6.83
CA GLN A 307 31.52 14.41 -6.24
C GLN A 307 30.26 15.28 -6.28
N TRP A 308 29.11 14.65 -6.50
CA TRP A 308 27.82 15.33 -6.63
C TRP A 308 27.42 16.16 -5.40
N TYR A 309 27.93 15.82 -4.21
CA TYR A 309 27.69 16.51 -2.95
C TYR A 309 28.76 17.55 -2.58
N ALA A 310 29.84 17.68 -3.35
CA ALA A 310 31.00 18.49 -2.94
C ALA A 310 30.63 19.96 -2.71
N ASP A 311 29.87 20.55 -3.62
CA ASP A 311 29.38 21.93 -3.50
C ASP A 311 28.42 22.09 -2.31
N ALA A 312 27.51 21.14 -2.10
CA ALA A 312 26.57 21.19 -0.99
C ALA A 312 27.30 21.18 0.36
N VAL A 313 28.22 20.23 0.55
CA VAL A 313 29.01 20.15 1.79
C VAL A 313 29.86 21.41 1.97
N GLY A 314 30.57 21.86 0.92
CA GLY A 314 31.40 23.05 0.97
C GLY A 314 30.60 24.31 1.31
N THR A 315 29.42 24.50 0.71
CA THR A 315 28.54 25.64 0.99
C THR A 315 28.01 25.61 2.42
N LEU A 316 27.44 24.48 2.88
CA LEU A 316 26.90 24.37 4.23
C LEU A 316 28.00 24.54 5.29
N ALA A 317 29.21 24.01 5.06
CA ALA A 317 30.34 24.18 5.96
C ALA A 317 30.82 25.64 6.00
N THR A 318 30.85 26.31 4.86
CA THR A 318 31.18 27.74 4.74
C THR A 318 30.18 28.60 5.52
N MET A 319 28.90 28.25 5.45
CA MET A 319 27.82 28.90 6.20
C MET A 319 27.79 28.51 7.68
N GLY A 320 28.68 27.62 8.13
CA GLY A 320 28.76 27.18 9.53
C GLY A 320 27.66 26.22 9.97
N LEU A 321 26.86 25.72 9.02
CA LEU A 321 25.75 24.80 9.29
C LEU A 321 26.25 23.40 9.63
N VAL A 322 27.28 22.94 8.94
CA VAL A 322 27.93 21.65 9.20
C VAL A 322 29.41 21.82 9.51
N GLU A 323 29.95 20.85 10.24
CA GLU A 323 31.36 20.80 10.65
C GLU A 323 31.90 19.39 10.36
N GLY A 324 33.21 19.33 10.10
CA GLY A 324 33.94 18.08 9.93
C GLY A 324 34.67 17.63 11.20
N TYR A 325 35.30 16.47 11.10
CA TYR A 325 36.12 15.87 12.15
C TYR A 325 37.60 16.05 11.79
N GLY A 326 38.19 17.14 12.28
CA GLY A 326 39.53 17.56 11.86
C GLY A 326 39.53 17.96 10.38
N GLU A 327 40.35 17.28 9.56
CA GLU A 327 40.47 17.54 8.12
C GLU A 327 39.42 16.81 7.27
N ASN A 328 38.62 15.92 7.87
CA ASN A 328 37.65 15.07 7.17
C ASN A 328 36.21 15.51 7.44
N PHE A 329 35.29 15.18 6.54
CA PHE A 329 33.85 15.41 6.70
C PHE A 329 33.06 14.13 6.99
N GLU A 330 33.56 12.99 6.53
CA GLU A 330 32.91 11.68 6.53
C GLU A 330 31.58 11.65 5.74
N PRO A 331 31.60 11.94 4.41
CA PRO A 331 30.38 12.14 3.63
C PRO A 331 29.45 10.93 3.60
N ASN A 332 30.01 9.71 3.68
CA ASN A 332 29.26 8.45 3.62
C ASN A 332 28.80 7.95 5.01
N ARG A 333 29.18 8.61 6.10
CA ARG A 333 28.69 8.24 7.43
C ARG A 333 27.20 8.60 7.53
N GLU A 334 26.42 7.71 8.13
CA GLU A 334 25.03 7.96 8.47
C GLU A 334 24.90 9.17 9.39
N MET A 335 23.97 10.08 9.08
CA MET A 335 23.68 11.25 9.91
C MET A 335 22.68 10.87 11.00
N THR A 336 22.93 11.28 12.24
CA THR A 336 21.96 11.03 13.32
C THR A 336 20.81 12.04 13.29
N ARG A 337 19.67 11.69 13.90
CA ARG A 337 18.53 12.60 14.07
C ARG A 337 18.96 13.88 14.82
N ALA A 338 19.76 13.76 15.87
CA ALA A 338 20.31 14.90 16.61
C ALA A 338 21.16 15.83 15.75
N GLU A 339 22.03 15.27 14.89
CA GLU A 339 22.84 16.06 13.94
C GLU A 339 21.97 16.84 12.96
N PHE A 340 20.94 16.20 12.42
CA PHE A 340 20.01 16.84 11.50
C PHE A 340 19.27 18.02 12.17
N LEU A 341 18.74 17.81 13.39
CA LEU A 341 18.06 18.85 14.16
C LEU A 341 19.00 19.99 14.60
N ALA A 342 20.27 19.68 14.89
CA ALA A 342 21.27 20.68 15.21
C ALA A 342 21.55 21.61 14.02
N ILE A 343 21.58 21.08 12.80
CA ILE A 343 21.69 21.91 11.58
C ILE A 343 20.48 22.83 11.45
N LEU A 344 19.26 22.31 11.61
CA LEU A 344 18.04 23.11 11.55
C LEU A 344 18.02 24.20 12.64
N SER A 345 18.52 23.91 13.84
CA SER A 345 18.62 24.89 14.93
C SER A 345 19.69 25.96 14.70
N LYS A 346 20.68 25.72 13.83
CA LYS A 346 21.59 26.79 13.36
C LYS A 346 20.90 27.73 12.37
N ILE A 347 19.95 27.23 11.56
CA ILE A 347 19.16 28.04 10.62
C ILE A 347 18.07 28.82 11.36
N TYR A 348 17.41 28.17 12.32
CA TYR A 348 16.32 28.71 13.12
C TYR A 348 16.68 28.60 14.61
N PRO A 349 17.42 29.60 15.15
CA PRO A 349 17.96 29.54 16.51
C PRO A 349 16.91 29.24 17.59
N SER A 350 17.35 28.47 18.58
CA SER A 350 16.65 28.25 19.84
C SER A 350 16.53 29.55 20.63
N ASP A 351 15.48 29.67 21.42
CA ASP A 351 15.36 30.73 22.43
C ASP A 351 15.91 30.31 23.81
N GLY A 352 16.55 29.14 23.88
CA GLY A 352 17.14 28.56 25.09
C GLY A 352 16.15 27.78 25.96
N THR A 353 14.91 27.57 25.49
CA THR A 353 13.95 26.71 26.19
C THR A 353 14.40 25.25 26.11
N ILE A 354 14.61 24.63 27.26
CA ILE A 354 14.95 23.20 27.35
C ILE A 354 13.71 22.40 27.79
N LEU A 355 13.40 21.37 27.01
CA LEU A 355 12.34 20.39 27.29
C LEU A 355 12.95 19.10 27.81
N THR A 356 12.13 18.28 28.47
CA THR A 356 12.53 16.97 28.97
C THR A 356 11.92 15.88 28.12
N PHE A 357 12.71 14.87 27.77
CA PHE A 357 12.30 13.71 26.99
C PHE A 357 12.67 12.44 27.73
N THR A 358 11.94 11.35 27.49
CA THR A 358 12.16 10.06 28.17
C THR A 358 13.52 9.46 27.81
N ASP A 359 13.98 9.67 26.58
CA ASP A 359 15.18 9.04 26.01
C ASP A 359 16.33 10.03 25.72
N VAL A 360 16.21 11.28 26.16
CA VAL A 360 17.24 12.31 26.00
C VAL A 360 17.61 12.90 27.36
N THR A 361 18.86 12.74 27.77
CA THR A 361 19.35 13.31 29.03
C THR A 361 19.54 14.82 28.93
N SER A 362 19.48 15.52 30.07
CA SER A 362 19.74 16.98 30.13
C SER A 362 21.16 17.36 29.68
N GLU A 363 22.11 16.43 29.73
CA GLU A 363 23.50 16.61 29.32
C GLU A 363 23.75 16.24 27.85
N HIS A 364 22.73 15.75 27.13
CA HIS A 364 22.89 15.40 25.73
C HIS A 364 23.30 16.63 24.91
N TRP A 365 24.34 16.52 24.08
CA TRP A 365 24.94 17.66 23.39
C TRP A 365 23.97 18.43 22.48
N ALA A 366 22.95 17.73 21.95
CA ALA A 366 21.92 18.30 21.09
C ALA A 366 20.62 18.69 21.83
N ILE A 367 20.59 18.68 23.17
CA ILE A 367 19.35 18.91 23.94
C ILE A 367 18.64 20.22 23.58
N ASP A 368 19.40 21.28 23.31
CA ASP A 368 18.85 22.57 22.88
C ASP A 368 18.20 22.47 21.50
N ALA A 369 18.86 21.81 20.54
CA ALA A 369 18.33 21.63 19.20
C ALA A 369 17.08 20.75 19.17
N ILE A 370 17.07 19.67 19.97
CA ILE A 370 15.93 18.77 20.13
C ILE A 370 14.76 19.54 20.77
N SER A 371 15.01 20.31 21.83
CA SER A 371 13.99 21.11 22.51
C SER A 371 13.40 22.18 21.58
N ASN A 372 14.24 22.83 20.78
CA ASN A 372 13.82 23.81 19.78
C ASN A 372 12.94 23.17 18.70
N ALA A 373 13.33 22.01 18.17
CA ALA A 373 12.55 21.28 17.17
C ALA A 373 11.19 20.83 17.71
N ALA A 374 11.16 20.29 18.93
CA ALA A 374 9.94 19.88 19.61
C ALA A 374 9.01 21.08 19.87
N LYS A 375 9.55 22.18 20.39
CA LYS A 375 8.79 23.42 20.66
C LYS A 375 8.18 24.02 19.39
N ARG A 376 8.83 23.82 18.24
CA ARG A 376 8.34 24.27 16.93
C ARG A 376 7.40 23.27 16.26
N GLY A 377 7.13 22.13 16.90
CA GLY A 377 6.26 21.07 16.35
C GLY A 377 6.88 20.30 15.18
N TRP A 378 8.21 20.36 15.00
CA TRP A 378 8.88 19.62 13.92
C TRP A 378 9.03 18.14 14.24
N ILE A 379 9.20 17.82 15.52
CA ILE A 379 9.25 16.46 16.05
C ILE A 379 8.19 16.28 17.15
N SER A 380 7.77 15.04 17.38
CA SER A 380 6.84 14.70 18.46
C SER A 380 7.49 14.87 19.84
N THR A 381 6.69 15.23 20.84
CA THR A 381 7.06 15.27 22.26
C THR A 381 6.52 14.08 23.05
N THR A 382 5.63 13.28 22.46
CA THR A 382 4.97 12.12 23.11
C THR A 382 5.70 10.81 22.82
N GLU A 383 6.48 10.77 21.74
CA GLU A 383 7.28 9.63 21.33
C GLU A 383 8.75 9.81 21.72
N ASN A 384 9.51 8.71 21.73
CA ASN A 384 10.96 8.77 21.88
C ASN A 384 11.59 9.56 20.73
N VAL A 385 12.52 10.46 21.04
CA VAL A 385 13.20 11.30 20.04
C VAL A 385 14.18 10.48 19.19
N LEU A 386 14.81 9.48 19.82
CA LEU A 386 15.85 8.61 19.32
C LEU A 386 17.03 9.42 18.73
N PRO A 387 17.65 10.33 19.50
CA PRO A 387 18.55 11.36 18.99
C PRO A 387 19.80 10.79 18.31
N ASP A 388 20.30 9.65 18.80
CA ASP A 388 21.53 9.03 18.30
C ASP A 388 21.27 8.00 17.18
N ASN A 389 20.02 7.70 16.87
CA ASN A 389 19.69 6.87 15.71
C ASN A 389 19.96 7.63 14.41
N ALA A 390 20.39 6.90 13.39
CA ALA A 390 20.50 7.44 12.04
C ALA A 390 19.12 7.90 11.54
N ILE A 391 19.05 9.11 10.95
CA ILE A 391 17.80 9.66 10.44
C ILE A 391 17.42 8.98 9.13
N LYS A 392 16.17 8.52 9.03
CA LYS A 392 15.62 7.91 7.81
C LYS A 392 15.08 8.97 6.86
N ARG A 393 15.02 8.66 5.57
CA ARG A 393 14.50 9.57 4.52
C ARG A 393 13.08 10.04 4.79
N GLN A 394 12.17 9.14 5.16
CA GLN A 394 10.79 9.49 5.50
C GLN A 394 10.69 10.47 6.69
N GLU A 395 11.56 10.31 7.69
CA GLU A 395 11.57 11.16 8.87
C GLU A 395 12.08 12.56 8.54
N ALA A 396 13.15 12.64 7.74
CA ALA A 396 13.71 13.89 7.28
C ALA A 396 12.70 14.69 6.45
N VAL A 397 11.95 14.02 5.57
CA VAL A 397 10.88 14.63 4.77
C VAL A 397 9.81 15.26 5.66
N VAL A 398 9.28 14.52 6.64
CA VAL A 398 8.23 15.01 7.53
C VAL A 398 8.73 16.20 8.37
N ILE A 399 9.95 16.10 8.90
CA ILE A 399 10.57 17.21 9.64
C ILE A 399 10.72 18.44 8.74
N LEU A 400 11.23 18.27 7.51
CA LEU A 400 11.46 19.38 6.58
C LEU A 400 10.15 20.02 6.11
N ASN A 401 9.10 19.25 5.78
CA ASN A 401 7.81 19.83 5.42
C ASN A 401 7.24 20.67 6.58
N ARG A 402 7.38 20.22 7.83
CA ARG A 402 7.00 21.00 9.02
C ARG A 402 7.84 22.27 9.18
N VAL A 403 9.15 22.19 8.93
CA VAL A 403 10.05 23.37 8.93
C VAL A 403 9.66 24.37 7.86
N LEU A 404 9.33 23.90 6.66
CA LEU A 404 8.97 24.71 5.50
C LEU A 404 7.51 25.21 5.57
N GLY A 405 6.69 24.59 6.43
CA GLY A 405 5.26 24.86 6.53
C GLY A 405 4.48 24.40 5.30
N ARG A 406 4.91 23.28 4.69
CA ARG A 406 4.28 22.65 3.52
C ARG A 406 3.38 21.50 3.93
N THR A 407 2.32 21.26 3.17
CA THR A 407 1.37 20.16 3.39
C THR A 407 0.92 19.61 2.04
N GLY A 408 1.07 18.30 1.83
CA GLY A 408 0.59 17.66 0.62
C GLY A 408 -0.92 17.82 0.43
N ASP A 409 -1.35 18.27 -0.75
CA ASP A 409 -2.77 18.40 -1.10
C ASP A 409 -3.37 17.02 -1.36
N LYS A 410 -4.07 16.49 -0.35
CA LYS A 410 -4.71 15.17 -0.42
C LYS A 410 -5.70 15.05 -1.58
N ASN A 411 -6.48 16.10 -1.85
CA ASN A 411 -7.49 16.04 -2.92
C ASN A 411 -6.83 15.89 -4.29
N THR A 412 -5.72 16.59 -4.52
CA THR A 412 -4.97 16.50 -5.77
C THR A 412 -4.21 15.18 -5.85
N ILE A 413 -3.59 14.74 -4.75
CA ILE A 413 -2.80 13.51 -4.65
C ILE A 413 -3.66 12.25 -4.83
N GLU A 414 -4.84 12.19 -4.23
CA GLU A 414 -5.74 11.04 -4.30
C GLU A 414 -6.55 11.00 -5.61
N ASN A 415 -6.56 12.08 -6.38
CA ASN A 415 -7.31 12.14 -7.63
C ASN A 415 -6.61 11.35 -8.74
N THR A 416 -7.24 10.28 -9.22
CA THR A 416 -6.66 9.39 -10.24
C THR A 416 -6.39 10.06 -11.59
N ASP A 417 -6.98 11.22 -11.87
CA ASP A 417 -6.75 11.97 -13.11
C ASP A 417 -5.48 12.86 -13.08
N THR A 418 -4.90 13.10 -11.89
CA THR A 418 -3.82 14.08 -11.72
C THR A 418 -2.47 13.55 -12.21
N ARG A 419 -2.27 12.23 -12.30
CA ARG A 419 -1.01 11.57 -12.75
C ARG A 419 0.21 12.05 -11.97
N ILE A 420 0.08 12.10 -10.65
CA ILE A 420 1.21 12.29 -9.74
C ILE A 420 2.01 10.99 -9.69
N ARG A 421 3.34 11.10 -9.79
CA ARG A 421 4.24 9.94 -9.78
C ARG A 421 4.09 9.15 -8.48
N GLU A 422 3.84 7.85 -8.61
CA GLU A 422 3.84 6.91 -7.48
C GLU A 422 5.23 6.28 -7.26
N PHE A 423 5.43 5.70 -6.06
CA PHE A 423 6.60 4.91 -5.72
C PHE A 423 6.19 3.48 -5.31
N PHE A 424 6.93 2.47 -5.76
CA PHE A 424 6.62 1.06 -5.46
C PHE A 424 6.65 0.75 -3.95
N ASP A 425 7.54 1.42 -3.22
CA ASP A 425 7.79 1.21 -1.79
C ASP A 425 7.10 2.26 -0.90
N VAL A 426 6.21 3.08 -1.45
CA VAL A 426 5.41 4.04 -0.69
C VAL A 426 3.94 3.88 -1.07
N SER A 427 3.25 3.03 -0.31
CA SER A 427 1.81 2.86 -0.43
C SER A 427 1.05 4.15 -0.04
N PRO A 428 -0.15 4.43 -0.60
CA PRO A 428 -1.08 5.44 -0.08
C PRO A 428 -1.40 5.33 1.41
N SER A 429 -1.33 4.12 2.00
CA SER A 429 -1.52 3.90 3.44
C SER A 429 -0.26 4.15 4.28
N HIS A 430 0.87 4.45 3.64
CA HIS A 430 2.12 4.77 4.33
C HIS A 430 1.96 6.09 5.12
N TRP A 431 2.38 6.11 6.38
CA TRP A 431 2.16 7.26 7.28
C TRP A 431 2.75 8.59 6.77
N ALA A 432 3.85 8.52 6.00
CA ALA A 432 4.50 9.68 5.38
C ALA A 432 4.14 9.88 3.89
N TYR A 433 3.11 9.20 3.36
CA TYR A 433 2.79 9.22 1.92
C TYR A 433 2.65 10.63 1.36
N TYR A 434 1.80 11.46 1.99
CA TYR A 434 1.58 12.84 1.56
C TYR A 434 2.83 13.70 1.67
N ASP A 435 3.61 13.54 2.75
CA ASP A 435 4.84 14.28 2.93
C ASP A 435 5.90 13.92 1.87
N ILE A 436 5.98 12.65 1.49
CA ILE A 436 6.88 12.16 0.44
C ILE A 436 6.49 12.74 -0.92
N LEU A 437 5.20 12.77 -1.26
CA LEU A 437 4.74 13.38 -2.51
C LEU A 437 4.95 14.90 -2.52
N GLU A 438 4.70 15.57 -1.40
CA GLU A 438 5.01 17.00 -1.21
C GLU A 438 6.51 17.30 -1.44
N ALA A 439 7.40 16.41 -1.00
CA ALA A 439 8.85 16.58 -1.17
C ALA A 439 9.35 16.30 -2.59
N THR A 440 8.58 15.54 -3.38
CA THR A 440 9.01 14.94 -4.66
C THR A 440 8.33 15.56 -5.88
N VAL A 441 7.24 16.33 -5.70
CA VAL A 441 6.50 16.96 -6.80
C VAL A 441 6.72 18.46 -6.80
N VAL A 442 7.16 19.02 -7.93
CA VAL A 442 7.19 20.47 -8.14
C VAL A 442 5.77 20.97 -8.39
N HIS A 443 5.31 21.96 -7.63
CA HIS A 443 3.95 22.47 -7.75
C HIS A 443 3.81 23.95 -7.36
N ASP A 444 2.71 24.55 -7.83
CA ASP A 444 2.19 25.84 -7.36
C ASP A 444 1.02 25.58 -6.40
N TYR A 445 0.78 26.50 -5.47
CA TYR A 445 -0.20 26.29 -4.41
C TYR A 445 -0.90 27.57 -3.96
N GLN A 446 -2.02 27.37 -3.27
CA GLN A 446 -2.67 28.38 -2.44
C GLN A 446 -2.81 27.86 -1.01
N LYS A 447 -2.39 28.67 -0.03
CA LYS A 447 -2.60 28.34 1.38
C LYS A 447 -4.09 28.43 1.74
N THR A 448 -4.55 27.47 2.51
CA THR A 448 -5.91 27.39 3.06
C THR A 448 -5.84 27.25 4.58
N ASP A 449 -6.98 27.39 5.26
CA ASP A 449 -7.05 27.19 6.71
C ASP A 449 -6.74 25.74 7.12
N SER A 450 -6.89 24.78 6.20
CA SER A 450 -6.66 23.34 6.41
C SER A 450 -5.34 22.82 5.83
N GLY A 451 -4.50 23.67 5.24
CA GLY A 451 -3.25 23.27 4.60
C GLY A 451 -3.00 24.01 3.30
N GLU A 452 -2.81 23.27 2.21
CA GLU A 452 -2.48 23.83 0.90
C GLU A 452 -3.30 23.12 -0.19
N ASN A 453 -3.71 23.90 -1.20
CA ASN A 453 -4.34 23.38 -2.41
C ASN A 453 -3.35 23.57 -3.57
N TRP A 454 -3.01 22.50 -4.27
CA TRP A 454 -2.11 22.55 -5.43
C TRP A 454 -2.88 23.10 -6.63
N THR A 455 -2.39 24.19 -7.23
CA THR A 455 -3.04 24.85 -8.36
C THR A 455 -2.46 24.46 -9.72
N ASP A 456 -1.20 24.04 -9.73
CA ASP A 456 -0.51 23.46 -10.88
C ASP A 456 0.61 22.55 -10.38
N PHE A 457 0.99 21.53 -11.13
CA PHE A 457 2.09 20.65 -10.75
C PHE A 457 2.70 19.97 -11.96
N GLN A 458 4.00 19.69 -11.87
CA GLN A 458 4.71 18.99 -12.92
C GLN A 458 4.33 17.51 -12.90
N LYS A 459 3.58 17.07 -13.91
CA LYS A 459 3.26 15.65 -14.11
C LYS A 459 4.54 14.86 -14.37
N GLU A 460 4.82 13.92 -13.48
CA GLU A 460 5.86 12.92 -13.64
C GLU A 460 5.17 11.54 -13.66
N SER A 461 5.57 10.66 -14.58
CA SER A 461 5.14 9.25 -14.58
C SER A 461 6.32 8.36 -14.23
N LEU A 462 6.06 7.12 -13.80
CA LEU A 462 7.09 6.10 -13.73
C LEU A 462 7.63 5.93 -15.16
N ASN A 463 8.88 6.34 -15.41
CA ASN A 463 9.56 6.15 -16.69
C ASN A 463 10.00 4.69 -16.86
N ILE A 464 9.04 3.78 -16.72
CA ILE A 464 9.21 2.34 -16.71
C ILE A 464 8.14 1.79 -17.68
N PRO A 465 8.51 0.89 -18.62
CA PRO A 465 7.55 0.32 -19.57
C PRO A 465 6.35 -0.34 -18.88
N CYS A 466 5.20 -0.43 -19.54
CA CYS A 466 4.07 -1.20 -18.98
C CYS A 466 4.42 -2.69 -18.86
N GLY A 467 3.85 -3.37 -17.86
CA GLY A 467 4.06 -4.80 -17.62
C GLY A 467 4.29 -5.17 -16.16
N LEU A 468 4.68 -6.43 -15.93
CA LEU A 468 4.97 -6.98 -14.60
C LEU A 468 6.39 -6.63 -14.13
N TYR A 469 6.50 -6.19 -12.88
CA TYR A 469 7.76 -5.83 -12.23
C TYR A 469 7.82 -6.49 -10.86
N SER A 470 8.81 -7.36 -10.66
CA SER A 470 9.09 -7.96 -9.35
C SER A 470 10.24 -7.21 -8.71
N GLN A 471 10.01 -6.65 -7.52
CA GLN A 471 10.98 -5.86 -6.78
C GLN A 471 10.85 -6.09 -5.27
N ASN A 472 11.96 -6.35 -4.60
CA ASN A 472 12.02 -6.62 -3.16
C ASN A 472 10.99 -7.68 -2.72
N GLY A 473 10.92 -8.78 -3.47
CA GLY A 473 9.98 -9.87 -3.21
C GLY A 473 8.51 -9.57 -3.50
N THR A 474 8.19 -8.37 -4.00
CA THR A 474 6.82 -7.94 -4.28
C THR A 474 6.62 -7.77 -5.79
N LEU A 475 5.49 -8.23 -6.30
CA LEU A 475 5.14 -8.08 -7.72
C LEU A 475 4.17 -6.92 -7.90
N TYR A 476 4.44 -6.10 -8.91
CA TYR A 476 3.67 -4.94 -9.33
C TYR A 476 3.32 -5.05 -10.81
N TYR A 477 2.30 -4.32 -11.25
CA TYR A 477 2.04 -4.12 -12.67
C TYR A 477 1.94 -2.63 -12.99
N ILE A 478 2.68 -2.21 -14.01
CA ILE A 478 2.64 -0.84 -14.54
C ILE A 478 1.72 -0.82 -15.76
N GLU A 479 0.71 0.03 -15.71
CA GLU A 479 -0.28 0.21 -16.77
C GLU A 479 0.29 1.04 -17.95
N GLU A 480 -0.41 1.09 -19.09
CA GLU A 480 0.04 1.82 -20.28
C GLU A 480 0.18 3.34 -20.05
N ASN A 481 -0.56 3.88 -19.08
CA ASN A 481 -0.43 5.25 -18.58
C ASN A 481 0.75 5.44 -17.61
N GLY A 482 1.49 4.40 -17.25
CA GLY A 482 2.61 4.46 -16.32
C GLY A 482 2.22 4.46 -14.84
N ASP A 483 0.95 4.23 -14.52
CA ASP A 483 0.46 4.16 -13.14
C ASP A 483 0.53 2.69 -12.63
N LEU A 484 0.52 2.50 -11.31
CA LEU A 484 0.42 1.16 -10.73
C LEU A 484 -1.00 0.62 -10.81
N ALA A 485 -1.12 -0.65 -11.21
CA ALA A 485 -2.39 -1.36 -11.15
C ALA A 485 -2.81 -1.56 -9.69
N ARG A 486 -3.88 -0.90 -9.27
CA ARG A 486 -4.51 -1.03 -7.93
C ARG A 486 -5.92 -1.55 -8.05
N ASN A 487 -6.35 -2.36 -7.07
CA ASN A 487 -7.73 -2.89 -6.96
C ASN A 487 -8.25 -3.52 -8.27
N LYS A 488 -7.40 -4.26 -8.99
CA LYS A 488 -7.75 -4.84 -10.29
C LYS A 488 -7.00 -6.12 -10.57
N THR A 489 -7.56 -6.92 -11.47
CA THR A 489 -6.94 -8.14 -11.99
C THR A 489 -6.50 -7.92 -13.42
N ILE A 490 -5.25 -8.26 -13.73
CA ILE A 490 -4.64 -8.17 -15.05
C ILE A 490 -4.12 -9.55 -15.43
N GLY A 491 -4.74 -10.16 -16.45
CA GLY A 491 -4.53 -11.57 -16.75
C GLY A 491 -4.89 -12.43 -15.53
N ASN A 492 -3.93 -13.24 -15.07
CA ASN A 492 -4.11 -14.10 -13.89
C ASN A 492 -3.52 -13.50 -12.61
N PHE A 493 -3.19 -12.20 -12.59
CA PHE A 493 -2.61 -11.51 -11.44
C PHE A 493 -3.59 -10.51 -10.85
N THR A 494 -3.85 -10.61 -9.55
CA THR A 494 -4.71 -9.66 -8.83
C THR A 494 -3.84 -8.74 -8.00
N PHE A 495 -4.11 -7.44 -8.07
CA PHE A 495 -3.38 -6.40 -7.33
C PHE A 495 -4.33 -5.71 -6.35
N ASN A 496 -3.90 -5.55 -5.11
CA ASN A 496 -4.69 -4.93 -4.05
C ASN A 496 -4.66 -3.39 -4.11
N GLU A 497 -5.21 -2.73 -3.09
CA GLU A 497 -5.24 -1.26 -2.97
C GLU A 497 -3.84 -0.61 -2.96
N ASN A 498 -2.84 -1.35 -2.48
CA ASN A 498 -1.45 -0.92 -2.40
C ASN A 498 -0.70 -1.14 -3.73
N GLY A 499 -1.36 -1.71 -4.74
CA GLY A 499 -0.77 -1.96 -6.07
C GLY A 499 0.16 -3.16 -6.10
N VAL A 500 0.11 -4.00 -5.06
CA VAL A 500 0.93 -5.21 -4.94
C VAL A 500 0.11 -6.43 -5.28
N TYR A 501 0.75 -7.40 -5.95
CA TYR A 501 0.15 -8.70 -6.21
C TYR A 501 -0.28 -9.36 -4.91
N THR A 502 -1.46 -9.96 -4.93
CA THR A 502 -2.04 -10.64 -3.79
C THR A 502 -2.62 -11.99 -4.21
N THR A 503 -2.48 -12.97 -3.35
CA THR A 503 -3.20 -14.23 -3.41
C THR A 503 -4.60 -14.11 -2.80
N ASN A 504 -5.02 -12.93 -2.35
CA ASN A 504 -6.16 -12.66 -1.46
C ASN A 504 -6.00 -13.25 -0.04
N HIS A 505 -4.77 -13.60 0.36
CA HIS A 505 -4.45 -14.10 1.70
C HIS A 505 -3.23 -13.34 2.24
N ALA A 506 -3.47 -12.32 3.08
CA ALA A 506 -2.42 -11.37 3.50
C ALA A 506 -1.21 -12.02 4.20
N GLU A 507 -1.44 -13.02 5.05
CA GLU A 507 -0.34 -13.75 5.72
C GLU A 507 0.48 -14.59 4.74
N LEU A 508 -0.17 -15.22 3.76
CA LEU A 508 0.51 -15.93 2.69
C LEU A 508 1.32 -14.96 1.82
N ASP A 509 0.75 -13.84 1.40
CA ASP A 509 1.43 -12.80 0.62
C ASP A 509 2.72 -12.34 1.30
N LYS A 510 2.67 -12.07 2.61
CA LYS A 510 3.83 -11.70 3.41
C LYS A 510 4.90 -12.78 3.41
N LYS A 511 4.53 -14.03 3.71
CA LYS A 511 5.47 -15.17 3.73
C LYS A 511 6.11 -15.41 2.37
N LEU A 512 5.36 -15.29 1.28
CA LEU A 512 5.86 -15.43 -0.09
C LEU A 512 6.88 -14.33 -0.42
N SER A 513 6.56 -13.08 -0.09
CA SER A 513 7.47 -11.95 -0.30
C SER A 513 8.78 -12.13 0.48
N GLU A 514 8.70 -12.54 1.75
CA GLU A 514 9.88 -12.85 2.58
C GLU A 514 10.76 -13.97 1.97
N ILE A 515 10.15 -15.05 1.47
CA ILE A 515 10.88 -16.14 0.80
C ILE A 515 11.57 -15.61 -0.47
N VAL A 516 10.88 -14.85 -1.31
CA VAL A 516 11.49 -14.32 -2.55
C VAL A 516 12.62 -13.35 -2.22
N MET A 517 12.47 -12.49 -1.22
CA MET A 517 13.53 -11.58 -0.77
C MET A 517 14.76 -12.34 -0.24
N LEU A 518 14.55 -13.42 0.52
CA LEU A 518 15.65 -14.18 1.12
C LEU A 518 16.45 -14.99 0.10
N HIS A 519 15.78 -15.48 -0.95
CA HIS A 519 16.37 -16.43 -1.90
C HIS A 519 16.71 -15.82 -3.27
N THR A 520 16.30 -14.59 -3.57
CA THR A 520 16.56 -13.94 -4.86
C THR A 520 17.17 -12.55 -4.69
N SER A 521 17.69 -11.99 -5.78
CA SER A 521 18.18 -10.61 -5.82
C SER A 521 17.82 -9.94 -7.14
N GLU A 522 17.84 -8.61 -7.19
CA GLU A 522 17.40 -7.84 -8.37
C GLU A 522 18.29 -8.00 -9.60
N ASP A 523 19.54 -8.39 -9.39
CA ASP A 523 20.52 -8.70 -10.44
C ASP A 523 20.36 -10.11 -11.03
N MET A 524 19.51 -10.96 -10.45
CA MET A 524 19.19 -12.28 -11.03
C MET A 524 18.26 -12.16 -12.22
N ALA A 525 18.58 -12.88 -13.30
CA ALA A 525 17.67 -13.10 -14.41
C ALA A 525 16.41 -13.86 -13.93
N GLN A 526 15.26 -13.62 -14.56
CA GLN A 526 13.98 -14.21 -14.16
C GLN A 526 14.02 -15.76 -14.13
N GLU A 527 14.74 -16.39 -15.06
CA GLU A 527 14.91 -17.85 -15.07
C GLU A 527 15.76 -18.36 -13.89
N GLN A 528 16.74 -17.58 -13.45
CA GLN A 528 17.55 -17.90 -12.26
C GLN A 528 16.71 -17.80 -11.00
N LYS A 529 15.92 -16.72 -10.85
CA LYS A 529 14.95 -16.58 -9.75
C LYS A 529 14.03 -17.81 -9.68
N LEU A 530 13.46 -18.21 -10.83
CA LEU A 530 12.59 -19.39 -10.91
C LEU A 530 13.29 -20.68 -10.48
N ARG A 531 14.54 -20.89 -10.91
CA ARG A 531 15.31 -22.07 -10.53
C ARG A 531 15.62 -22.12 -9.04
N VAL A 532 16.05 -21.00 -8.46
CA VAL A 532 16.40 -20.94 -7.03
C VAL A 532 15.17 -21.21 -6.16
N LEU A 533 14.02 -20.64 -6.51
CA LEU A 533 12.77 -20.91 -5.78
C LEU A 533 12.30 -22.36 -5.94
N TYR A 534 12.52 -22.98 -7.11
CA TYR A 534 12.25 -24.41 -7.30
C TYR A 534 13.13 -25.27 -6.37
N ASP A 535 14.43 -24.98 -6.34
CA ASP A 535 15.38 -25.70 -5.50
C ASP A 535 15.07 -25.52 -4.00
N TYR A 536 14.69 -24.30 -3.57
CA TYR A 536 14.22 -24.01 -2.21
C TYR A 536 13.03 -24.89 -1.81
N VAL A 537 11.94 -24.88 -2.60
CA VAL A 537 10.74 -25.68 -2.28
C VAL A 537 11.06 -27.18 -2.23
N ARG A 538 11.95 -27.65 -3.12
CA ARG A 538 12.38 -29.06 -3.16
C ARG A 538 13.18 -29.45 -1.91
N ASP A 539 14.12 -28.62 -1.48
CA ASP A 539 15.15 -29.04 -0.52
C ASP A 539 14.78 -28.74 0.95
N ASP A 540 13.98 -27.70 1.20
CA ASP A 540 13.73 -27.21 2.57
C ASP A 540 12.47 -27.80 3.24
N TYR A 541 11.68 -28.58 2.50
CA TYR A 541 10.41 -29.13 2.98
C TYR A 541 10.40 -30.66 2.98
N LYS A 542 9.51 -31.26 3.77
CA LYS A 542 9.34 -32.74 3.83
C LYS A 542 7.95 -33.20 3.45
N TYR A 543 7.87 -34.39 2.88
CA TYR A 543 6.58 -35.01 2.57
C TYR A 543 5.81 -35.46 3.82
N ILE A 544 4.52 -35.15 3.86
CA ILE A 544 3.53 -35.75 4.77
C ILE A 544 2.28 -36.16 4.01
N LYS A 545 1.60 -37.21 4.48
CA LYS A 545 0.31 -37.59 3.93
C LYS A 545 -0.78 -36.65 4.44
N ARG A 546 -1.48 -35.97 3.53
CA ARG A 546 -2.69 -35.16 3.79
C ARG A 546 -3.83 -35.62 2.87
N PRO A 547 -5.09 -35.20 3.10
CA PRO A 547 -6.18 -35.45 2.16
C PRO A 547 -5.83 -35.02 0.73
N PHE A 548 -6.41 -35.71 -0.25
CA PHE A 548 -6.21 -35.35 -1.64
C PHE A 548 -7.16 -34.20 -2.01
N VAL A 549 -6.65 -33.27 -2.81
CA VAL A 549 -7.48 -32.28 -3.49
C VAL A 549 -8.34 -33.01 -4.51
N GLN A 550 -9.64 -32.71 -4.51
CA GLN A 550 -10.59 -33.42 -5.38
C GLN A 550 -10.53 -32.88 -6.81
N LYS A 551 -10.89 -33.73 -7.78
CA LYS A 551 -11.05 -33.29 -9.17
C LYS A 551 -12.05 -32.13 -9.24
N GLY A 552 -11.63 -31.00 -9.82
CA GLY A 552 -12.46 -29.80 -10.00
C GLY A 552 -12.60 -28.93 -8.74
N GLN A 553 -11.92 -29.25 -7.65
CA GLN A 553 -11.83 -28.36 -6.49
C GLN A 553 -11.03 -27.10 -6.86
N LEU A 554 -11.56 -25.94 -6.53
CA LEU A 554 -10.95 -24.62 -6.73
C LEU A 554 -10.45 -24.06 -5.38
N ASP A 555 -9.64 -23.01 -5.44
CA ASP A 555 -9.19 -22.20 -4.30
C ASP A 555 -8.52 -22.99 -3.16
N TRP A 556 -7.89 -24.12 -3.50
CA TRP A 556 -7.21 -24.97 -2.54
C TRP A 556 -5.75 -24.54 -2.33
N GLU A 557 -5.18 -23.79 -3.27
CA GLU A 557 -3.76 -23.51 -3.35
C GLU A 557 -3.28 -22.71 -2.13
N ALA A 558 -4.02 -21.67 -1.72
CA ALA A 558 -3.58 -20.77 -0.66
C ALA A 558 -3.41 -21.49 0.68
N GLU A 559 -4.45 -22.22 1.11
CA GLU A 559 -4.41 -23.01 2.36
C GLU A 559 -3.29 -24.05 2.36
N TYR A 560 -3.06 -24.70 1.21
CA TYR A 560 -2.04 -25.74 1.09
C TYR A 560 -0.61 -25.18 1.07
N ALA A 561 -0.40 -24.00 0.49
CA ALA A 561 0.87 -23.30 0.48
C ALA A 561 1.21 -22.75 1.87
N GLU A 562 0.28 -22.02 2.50
CA GLU A 562 0.47 -21.42 3.82
C GLU A 562 0.75 -22.49 4.89
N ALA A 563 -0.07 -23.55 4.93
CA ALA A 563 0.15 -24.66 5.86
C ALA A 563 1.50 -25.35 5.65
N MET A 564 1.99 -25.44 4.41
CA MET A 564 3.29 -26.03 4.12
C MET A 564 4.43 -25.18 4.64
N ILE A 565 4.34 -23.85 4.46
CA ILE A 565 5.31 -22.88 5.00
C ILE A 565 5.38 -23.05 6.52
N ASP A 566 4.24 -23.04 7.21
CA ASP A 566 4.19 -23.09 8.68
C ASP A 566 4.66 -24.42 9.26
N MET A 567 4.29 -25.53 8.63
CA MET A 567 4.62 -26.86 9.13
C MET A 567 6.01 -27.33 8.69
N HIS A 568 6.64 -26.63 7.74
CA HIS A 568 7.79 -27.10 6.95
C HIS A 568 7.58 -28.49 6.31
N LYS A 569 6.32 -28.85 6.03
CA LYS A 569 5.91 -30.16 5.52
C LYS A 569 4.62 -30.08 4.71
N GLY A 570 4.49 -30.85 3.64
CA GLY A 570 3.30 -30.88 2.78
C GLY A 570 3.12 -32.19 2.00
N ASN A 571 1.99 -32.35 1.32
CA ASN A 571 1.83 -33.38 0.27
C ASN A 571 2.10 -32.79 -1.12
N CYS A 572 1.98 -33.57 -2.20
CA CYS A 572 2.24 -33.10 -3.57
C CYS A 572 1.47 -31.83 -3.95
N TYR A 573 0.23 -31.67 -3.49
CA TYR A 573 -0.55 -30.45 -3.69
C TYR A 573 0.05 -29.24 -2.97
N SER A 574 0.46 -29.40 -1.70
CA SER A 574 1.18 -28.34 -0.97
C SER A 574 2.46 -27.88 -1.69
N PHE A 575 3.27 -28.83 -2.17
CA PHE A 575 4.50 -28.51 -2.91
C PHE A 575 4.20 -27.75 -4.22
N ALA A 576 3.17 -28.19 -4.95
CA ALA A 576 2.72 -27.53 -6.16
C ALA A 576 2.20 -26.11 -5.87
N ALA A 577 1.35 -25.96 -4.85
CA ALA A 577 0.77 -24.66 -4.48
C ALA A 577 1.83 -23.63 -4.05
N LEU A 578 2.79 -24.04 -3.21
CA LEU A 578 3.86 -23.15 -2.78
C LEU A 578 4.72 -22.69 -3.97
N TYR A 579 5.14 -23.63 -4.83
CA TYR A 579 5.94 -23.28 -6.00
C TYR A 579 5.14 -22.45 -7.03
N TYR A 580 3.85 -22.72 -7.19
CA TYR A 580 2.92 -21.94 -8.02
C TYR A 580 2.91 -20.47 -7.59
N TYR A 581 2.68 -20.18 -6.32
CA TYR A 581 2.65 -18.80 -5.85
C TYR A 581 4.02 -18.12 -5.88
N LEU A 582 5.10 -18.83 -5.55
CA LEU A 582 6.46 -18.28 -5.66
C LEU A 582 6.82 -17.94 -7.12
N ALA A 583 6.41 -18.76 -8.08
CA ALA A 583 6.59 -18.47 -9.51
C ALA A 583 5.78 -17.24 -9.95
N LYS A 584 4.56 -17.08 -9.45
CA LYS A 584 3.74 -15.87 -9.70
C LYS A 584 4.37 -14.62 -9.10
N GLN A 585 4.90 -14.70 -7.88
CA GLN A 585 5.55 -13.58 -7.18
C GLN A 585 6.75 -12.99 -7.95
N ILE A 586 7.38 -13.78 -8.83
CA ILE A 586 8.47 -13.34 -9.70
C ILE A 586 8.03 -13.10 -11.16
N GLY A 587 6.72 -13.06 -11.42
CA GLY A 587 6.11 -12.64 -12.68
C GLY A 587 5.87 -13.73 -13.72
N TYR A 588 5.92 -15.03 -13.34
CA TYR A 588 5.48 -16.10 -14.26
C TYR A 588 3.99 -16.35 -14.13
N ASP A 589 3.31 -16.46 -15.26
CA ASP A 589 1.92 -16.94 -15.31
C ASP A 589 1.90 -18.46 -15.08
N ALA A 590 2.04 -18.84 -13.81
CA ALA A 590 2.08 -20.21 -13.37
C ALA A 590 0.67 -20.71 -13.01
N HIS A 591 0.47 -22.02 -13.15
CA HIS A 591 -0.76 -22.70 -12.77
C HIS A 591 -0.46 -23.94 -11.93
N ALA A 592 -1.09 -24.05 -10.77
CA ALA A 592 -1.13 -25.31 -10.03
C ALA A 592 -2.08 -26.28 -10.75
N VAL A 593 -1.66 -27.53 -10.90
CA VAL A 593 -2.40 -28.55 -11.63
C VAL A 593 -2.69 -29.74 -10.73
N ILE A 594 -3.93 -30.22 -10.80
CA ILE A 594 -4.36 -31.47 -10.21
C ILE A 594 -4.46 -32.51 -11.34
N GLY A 595 -3.95 -33.70 -11.09
CA GLY A 595 -4.13 -34.81 -12.02
C GLY A 595 -3.59 -36.12 -11.50
N THR A 596 -3.01 -36.89 -12.41
CA THR A 596 -2.41 -38.18 -12.08
C THR A 596 -1.05 -38.38 -12.71
N ILE A 597 -0.22 -39.19 -12.06
CA ILE A 597 1.12 -39.53 -12.50
C ILE A 597 1.32 -41.05 -12.65
N GLY A 598 2.11 -41.41 -13.66
CA GLY A 598 2.57 -42.77 -13.93
C GLY A 598 1.49 -43.70 -14.48
N HIS A 599 1.88 -44.94 -14.81
CA HIS A 599 0.97 -45.94 -15.41
C HIS A 599 -0.21 -46.34 -14.50
N ASN A 600 -0.07 -46.16 -13.18
CA ASN A 600 -1.11 -46.47 -12.21
C ASN A 600 -2.06 -45.30 -11.94
N HIS A 601 -1.89 -44.16 -12.62
CA HIS A 601 -2.71 -42.96 -12.45
C HIS A 601 -2.86 -42.54 -10.98
N SER A 602 -1.74 -42.45 -10.25
CA SER A 602 -1.78 -42.02 -8.84
C SER A 602 -2.10 -40.51 -8.76
N PRO A 603 -3.02 -40.07 -7.89
CA PRO A 603 -3.33 -38.64 -7.73
C PRO A 603 -2.07 -37.84 -7.39
N HIS A 604 -1.88 -36.72 -8.08
CA HIS A 604 -0.67 -35.92 -7.98
C HIS A 604 -0.93 -34.45 -8.31
N GLY A 605 -0.06 -33.57 -7.82
CA GLY A 605 -0.07 -32.13 -8.11
C GLY A 605 1.28 -31.66 -8.65
N TRP A 606 1.28 -30.75 -9.62
CA TRP A 606 2.47 -30.12 -10.21
C TRP A 606 2.16 -28.70 -10.67
N VAL A 607 3.17 -27.98 -11.18
CA VAL A 607 2.99 -26.62 -11.72
C VAL A 607 3.25 -26.60 -13.22
N GLU A 608 2.42 -25.87 -13.95
CA GLU A 608 2.60 -25.52 -15.37
C GLU A 608 2.98 -24.05 -15.50
N ILE A 609 3.92 -23.75 -16.40
CA ILE A 609 4.22 -22.38 -16.82
C ILE A 609 4.35 -22.38 -18.34
N GLU A 610 3.61 -21.51 -19.02
CA GLU A 610 3.78 -21.30 -20.45
C GLU A 610 4.93 -20.32 -20.71
N MET A 611 5.90 -20.73 -21.52
CA MET A 611 7.03 -19.89 -21.92
C MET A 611 7.20 -19.96 -23.43
N ASN A 612 7.03 -18.83 -24.13
CA ASN A 612 7.15 -18.73 -25.58
C ASN A 612 6.28 -19.76 -26.34
N GLY A 613 5.02 -19.93 -25.92
CA GLY A 613 4.06 -20.87 -26.53
C GLY A 613 4.33 -22.35 -26.21
N THR A 614 5.24 -22.65 -25.28
CA THR A 614 5.52 -24.01 -24.82
C THR A 614 5.16 -24.15 -23.34
N THR A 615 4.30 -25.10 -23.01
CA THR A 615 3.96 -25.45 -21.63
C THR A 615 5.07 -26.31 -21.02
N TYR A 616 5.68 -25.80 -19.96
CA TYR A 616 6.65 -26.54 -19.15
C TYR A 616 6.03 -26.94 -17.82
N LEU A 617 6.31 -28.18 -17.39
CA LEU A 617 5.95 -28.71 -16.09
C LEU A 617 7.12 -28.63 -15.11
N PHE A 618 6.77 -28.41 -13.85
CA PHE A 618 7.67 -28.32 -12.71
C PHE A 618 7.10 -29.15 -11.57
N ASP A 619 7.89 -30.09 -11.05
CA ASP A 619 7.46 -30.99 -9.99
C ASP A 619 8.50 -31.07 -8.89
N THR A 620 8.36 -30.21 -7.87
CA THR A 620 9.30 -30.09 -6.74
C THR A 620 9.22 -31.30 -5.82
N GLU A 621 8.02 -31.84 -5.59
CA GLU A 621 7.81 -32.97 -4.69
C GLU A 621 8.38 -34.27 -5.25
N MET A 622 8.12 -34.59 -6.53
CA MET A 622 8.70 -35.79 -7.13
C MET A 622 10.23 -35.68 -7.24
N ASP A 623 10.81 -34.52 -7.56
CA ASP A 623 12.27 -34.36 -7.58
C ASP A 623 12.87 -34.61 -6.19
N MET A 624 12.27 -34.02 -5.14
CA MET A 624 12.65 -34.30 -3.75
C MET A 624 12.55 -35.79 -3.42
N ALA A 625 11.40 -36.41 -3.68
CA ALA A 625 11.11 -37.79 -3.30
C ALA A 625 12.07 -38.80 -3.94
N TYR A 626 12.46 -38.59 -5.20
CA TYR A 626 13.42 -39.47 -5.88
C TYR A 626 14.86 -39.21 -5.47
N ARG A 627 15.25 -37.95 -5.21
CA ARG A 627 16.57 -37.63 -4.67
C ARG A 627 16.84 -38.32 -3.33
N LEU A 628 15.84 -38.36 -2.45
CA LEU A 628 15.90 -39.10 -1.19
C LEU A 628 16.08 -40.62 -1.38
N ARG A 629 15.77 -41.15 -2.57
CA ARG A 629 15.98 -42.56 -2.97
C ARG A 629 17.28 -42.76 -3.76
N GLY A 630 18.12 -41.74 -3.86
CA GLY A 630 19.37 -41.77 -4.64
C GLY A 630 19.17 -41.72 -6.15
N GLN A 631 18.00 -41.30 -6.63
CA GLN A 631 17.71 -41.12 -8.06
C GLN A 631 17.56 -39.63 -8.37
N GLN A 632 18.13 -39.16 -9.48
CA GLN A 632 18.09 -37.75 -9.86
C GLN A 632 17.46 -37.61 -11.25
N TYR A 633 16.21 -37.17 -11.30
CA TYR A 633 15.46 -36.96 -12.54
C TYR A 633 15.44 -35.49 -13.00
N ASP A 634 15.68 -34.53 -12.10
CA ASP A 634 15.61 -33.07 -12.35
C ASP A 634 14.31 -32.68 -13.08
N LEU A 635 13.22 -32.59 -12.33
CA LEU A 635 11.88 -32.30 -12.86
C LEU A 635 11.59 -30.79 -12.96
N TYR A 636 12.65 -30.01 -13.19
CA TYR A 636 12.58 -28.59 -13.46
C TYR A 636 12.42 -28.36 -14.97
N LYS A 637 11.41 -27.57 -15.37
CA LYS A 637 11.20 -27.09 -16.74
C LYS A 637 11.21 -28.23 -17.78
N LYS A 638 10.36 -29.25 -17.58
CA LYS A 638 10.21 -30.37 -18.54
C LYS A 638 9.01 -30.16 -19.44
N THR A 639 9.05 -30.68 -20.67
CA THR A 639 7.82 -30.87 -21.43
C THR A 639 7.15 -32.17 -20.98
N TYR A 640 5.86 -32.33 -21.25
CA TYR A 640 5.15 -33.59 -20.98
C TYR A 640 5.79 -34.81 -21.67
N ASN A 641 6.40 -34.61 -22.83
CA ASN A 641 7.06 -35.68 -23.58
C ASN A 641 8.46 -36.01 -23.03
N ASP A 642 9.14 -35.03 -22.43
CA ASP A 642 10.49 -35.19 -21.90
C ASP A 642 10.51 -35.61 -20.42
N ALA A 643 9.36 -35.55 -19.75
CA ALA A 643 9.25 -35.99 -18.37
C ALA A 643 9.40 -37.52 -18.26
N PRO A 644 10.09 -38.02 -17.23
CA PRO A 644 10.29 -39.47 -17.03
C PRO A 644 9.01 -40.21 -16.60
N PHE A 645 7.94 -39.47 -16.30
CA PHE A 645 6.65 -40.02 -15.90
C PHE A 645 5.55 -39.50 -16.82
N VAL A 646 4.48 -40.29 -16.97
CA VAL A 646 3.28 -39.87 -17.70
C VAL A 646 2.43 -39.02 -16.76
N TYR A 647 2.25 -37.75 -17.09
CA TYR A 647 1.35 -36.83 -16.38
C TYR A 647 0.03 -36.70 -17.15
N VAL A 648 -1.10 -36.78 -16.44
CA VAL A 648 -2.44 -36.62 -17.00
C VAL A 648 -3.23 -35.64 -16.15
N LYS A 649 -3.49 -34.45 -16.71
CA LYS A 649 -4.29 -33.36 -16.11
C LYS A 649 -5.76 -33.75 -15.99
N TRP A 650 -6.43 -33.26 -14.94
CA TRP A 650 -7.85 -33.52 -14.70
C TRP A 650 -8.80 -32.41 -15.11
#